data_AF-A0A450WWX1-F1
#
_entry.id   AF-A0A450WWX1-F1
#
_cell.length_a   1.000
_cell.length_b   1.000
_cell.length_c   1.000
_cell.angle_alpha   90.00
_cell.angle_beta   90.00
_cell.angle_gamma   90.00
#
_symmetry.space_group_name_H-M   'P 1'
#
loop_
_entity.id
_entity.type
_entity.pdbx_description
1 polymer ?
#
loop_
_entity_poly.entity_id
_entity_poly.type
_entity_poly.pdbx_seq_one_letter_code
_entity_poly.pdbx_strand_id
1 'polypeptide(L)'
;KNALGQVVRVDEEEGVWLTHTHDAIGNLVETNAGGAVTRMGYDLRGNKVRMEDPDMGRWEYTYNGFGELVAQRDAKGQLVAMAYDALGRMVRRTEPEGVTTWQYDSAGKGIGKLAWTQAPGGFRKEFAYDALGRPAATTTHADNQSFAVATRYDQLGRVAESVRPGSAPGGLTVQHVYNASGYLESLRIPREQILDYDTAHLHTLYQNTREMAALLLDETTNYLQKAAEYRAKADVYRQLADQERLYARALALLQQAQAQMQANAEPGAVFAPINAARELIRPLAETALQADRFPELATTLEGVARDLATAAAQGVAELDAKLAQLESWGQELTRIGQQMARMDHDPYHLYLWQAKGRDAAGRLTGTLFGNGLTTNKVYDPATGELISIQSGFGTESPIRNLGYTYDLVDNVTARLDRAQGIQEYFQYDRLDRLTTATVTGQIGQTSYNHTRNYTYDIQGNMTHNSGVGGYLYGAAGAVAQPGPHAVMEAGNQEIQYDANGSMTRAGDRAIAWTSFNKPKSFQRGGKTIAFDYGPDRARYRKVGTTTGGNTQRTIYLGKLFEQETTGDTVRRKHFIYADGQLVAIHIKTEEGGVPQPDETRYLHRDNLGSIDTITDGRGNIVERMSYEAFGQRRAGNWRAADDPLAGFVLPAFTNRGFTGHEHVDEMDFVHMNGRVYDPRLGRFLSADPNIQAPYSSQSYNRYSYVLNNPLKYTDPSGFFWKKVKKAVKKARKAVKAAFRVATAPARETFRFIKKYKREIIAIGIVVGAWYAGGLVGNLVKNQLGKSLWGKSASLLADIAVGNRITATGFTYMQTGSFSQSFKAGYKAQFEITVEDIVVGAAFGELEELNKGSRFYENTAKGVDLGVEVTRSWGDIREAAGKERDSLSARHALSASATNRRQAARAWELTAQTPAHAGGAMANRRWFGHGARNRNNARRFQRALRVSYF
;
A
#
# COMPACT_ATOMS: atom_id res chain seq x y z
N LYS A 1 -34.50 -3.78 -21.08
CA LYS A 1 -33.74 -3.79 -22.36
C LYS A 1 -34.73 -3.67 -23.50
N ASN A 2 -34.34 -3.16 -24.68
CA ASN A 2 -35.17 -3.23 -25.89
C ASN A 2 -35.05 -4.62 -26.57
N ALA A 3 -35.76 -4.82 -27.68
CA ALA A 3 -35.73 -6.07 -28.46
C ALA A 3 -34.33 -6.40 -29.03
N LEU A 4 -33.48 -5.40 -29.29
CA LEU A 4 -32.09 -5.56 -29.73
C LEU A 4 -31.13 -5.87 -28.56
N GLY A 5 -31.64 -6.08 -27.34
CA GLY A 5 -30.83 -6.39 -26.16
C GLY A 5 -30.07 -5.21 -25.57
N GLN A 6 -30.29 -3.98 -26.04
CA GLN A 6 -29.68 -2.75 -25.53
C GLN A 6 -30.35 -2.32 -24.21
N VAL A 7 -29.57 -1.69 -23.32
CA VAL A 7 -30.06 -1.21 -22.01
C VAL A 7 -30.73 0.14 -22.19
N VAL A 8 -32.05 0.21 -21.99
CA VAL A 8 -32.88 1.42 -22.14
C VAL A 8 -33.29 2.08 -20.82
N ARG A 9 -33.15 1.37 -19.70
CA ARG A 9 -33.38 1.86 -18.34
C ARG A 9 -32.46 1.11 -17.39
N VAL A 10 -31.91 1.83 -16.42
CA VAL A 10 -31.30 1.29 -15.20
C VAL A 10 -31.98 1.96 -14.02
N ASP A 11 -32.41 1.14 -13.06
CA ASP A 11 -32.89 1.58 -11.75
C ASP A 11 -31.78 1.24 -10.74
N GLU A 12 -31.32 2.23 -9.99
CA GLU A 12 -30.29 2.12 -8.95
C GLU A 12 -30.95 2.26 -7.55
N GLU A 13 -30.15 2.15 -6.49
CA GLU A 13 -30.67 2.33 -5.13
C GLU A 13 -31.06 3.80 -4.86
N GLU A 14 -31.76 4.04 -3.75
CA GLU A 14 -32.21 5.38 -3.31
C GLU A 14 -33.15 6.11 -4.29
N GLY A 15 -33.76 5.37 -5.23
CA GLY A 15 -34.72 5.90 -6.21
C GLY A 15 -34.07 6.53 -7.44
N VAL A 16 -32.75 6.40 -7.58
CA VAL A 16 -31.99 6.95 -8.71
C VAL A 16 -32.18 6.09 -9.97
N TRP A 17 -32.20 6.72 -11.15
CA TRP A 17 -32.44 6.04 -12.42
C TRP A 17 -31.75 6.76 -13.59
N LEU A 18 -31.54 6.02 -14.68
CA LEU A 18 -31.19 6.58 -15.99
C LEU A 18 -31.90 5.83 -17.12
N THR A 19 -32.19 6.53 -18.23
CA THR A 19 -32.74 5.96 -19.46
C THR A 19 -31.90 6.26 -20.68
N HIS A 20 -31.93 5.35 -21.66
CA HIS A 20 -31.23 5.47 -22.94
C HIS A 20 -32.17 5.26 -24.11
N THR A 21 -32.17 6.21 -25.04
CA THR A 21 -32.89 6.12 -26.31
C THR A 21 -31.89 5.84 -27.42
N HIS A 22 -32.21 4.87 -28.28
CA HIS A 22 -31.37 4.47 -29.42
C HIS A 22 -32.13 4.66 -30.73
N ASP A 23 -31.41 4.92 -31.83
CA ASP A 23 -31.99 4.92 -33.18
C ASP A 23 -32.21 3.50 -33.72
N ALA A 24 -32.76 3.40 -34.93
CA ALA A 24 -33.10 2.13 -35.58
C ALA A 24 -31.89 1.25 -35.95
N ILE A 25 -30.68 1.83 -36.05
CA ILE A 25 -29.42 1.09 -36.31
C ILE A 25 -28.60 0.87 -35.03
N GLY A 26 -29.07 1.40 -33.90
CA GLY A 26 -28.56 1.13 -32.56
C GLY A 26 -27.63 2.20 -31.97
N ASN A 27 -27.49 3.38 -32.58
CA ASN A 27 -26.71 4.48 -31.98
C ASN A 27 -27.47 5.07 -30.77
N LEU A 28 -26.73 5.46 -29.73
CA LEU A 28 -27.28 6.12 -28.54
C LEU A 28 -27.58 7.60 -28.83
N VAL A 29 -28.85 7.96 -29.01
CA VAL A 29 -29.28 9.33 -29.37
C VAL A 29 -29.67 10.20 -28.18
N GLU A 30 -30.02 9.60 -27.05
CA GLU A 30 -30.34 10.33 -25.81
C GLU A 30 -29.92 9.50 -24.59
N THR A 31 -29.35 10.17 -23.58
CA THR A 31 -29.34 9.68 -22.20
C THR A 31 -30.03 10.69 -21.30
N ASN A 32 -30.88 10.21 -20.40
CA ASN A 32 -31.46 11.00 -19.31
C ASN A 32 -31.06 10.36 -17.98
N ALA A 33 -30.25 11.04 -17.18
CA ALA A 33 -29.81 10.60 -15.85
C ALA A 33 -30.41 11.54 -14.80
N GLY A 34 -31.44 11.09 -14.07
CA GLY A 34 -32.10 11.90 -13.04
C GLY A 34 -32.56 13.30 -13.50
N GLY A 35 -32.97 13.45 -14.77
CA GLY A 35 -33.38 14.73 -15.36
C GLY A 35 -32.29 15.51 -16.10
N ALA A 36 -31.01 15.13 -15.99
CA ALA A 36 -29.95 15.66 -16.83
C ALA A 36 -29.94 14.92 -18.18
N VAL A 37 -30.21 15.64 -19.29
CA VAL A 37 -30.41 15.03 -20.61
C VAL A 37 -29.27 15.39 -21.57
N THR A 38 -28.49 14.39 -21.97
CA THR A 38 -27.49 14.50 -23.07
C THR A 38 -28.10 13.95 -24.36
N ARG A 39 -27.99 14.70 -25.46
CA ARG A 39 -28.46 14.31 -26.80
C ARG A 39 -27.29 14.17 -27.78
N MET A 40 -27.39 13.21 -28.69
CA MET A 40 -26.39 12.95 -29.73
C MET A 40 -27.04 12.93 -31.11
N GLY A 41 -26.36 13.49 -32.11
CA GLY A 41 -26.75 13.41 -33.52
C GLY A 41 -25.65 12.72 -34.34
N TYR A 42 -26.05 11.90 -35.30
CA TYR A 42 -25.16 11.07 -36.12
C TYR A 42 -25.39 11.31 -37.62
N ASP A 43 -24.35 11.11 -38.43
CA ASP A 43 -24.48 11.01 -39.88
C ASP A 43 -24.97 9.61 -40.32
N LEU A 44 -25.21 9.44 -41.62
CA LEU A 44 -25.64 8.16 -42.22
C LEU A 44 -24.60 7.03 -42.10
N ARG A 45 -23.38 7.31 -41.62
CA ARG A 45 -22.31 6.34 -41.40
C ARG A 45 -22.10 6.03 -39.90
N GLY A 46 -22.89 6.64 -39.02
CA GLY A 46 -22.76 6.48 -37.56
C GLY A 46 -21.69 7.37 -36.91
N ASN A 47 -21.14 8.36 -37.60
CA ASN A 47 -20.23 9.34 -36.99
C ASN A 47 -21.03 10.38 -36.21
N LYS A 48 -20.64 10.68 -34.96
CA LYS A 48 -21.35 11.64 -34.10
C LYS A 48 -21.08 13.09 -34.54
N VAL A 49 -21.98 13.67 -35.33
CA VAL A 49 -21.88 15.07 -35.83
C VAL A 49 -22.32 16.14 -34.82
N ARG A 50 -23.13 15.78 -33.81
CA ARG A 50 -23.59 16.72 -32.76
C ARG A 50 -23.61 16.07 -31.39
N MET A 51 -23.31 16.84 -30.36
CA MET A 51 -23.58 16.50 -28.96
C MET A 51 -24.16 17.73 -28.26
N GLU A 52 -25.25 17.56 -27.52
CA GLU A 52 -25.83 18.59 -26.65
C GLU A 52 -25.81 18.00 -25.23
N ASP A 53 -24.95 18.55 -24.38
CA ASP A 53 -24.72 18.06 -23.03
C ASP A 53 -25.02 19.18 -22.02
N PRO A 54 -25.71 18.90 -20.91
CA PRO A 54 -26.18 19.96 -20.02
C PRO A 54 -25.04 20.59 -19.20
N ASP A 55 -23.91 19.90 -19.03
CA ASP A 55 -22.71 20.46 -18.37
C ASP A 55 -21.69 21.00 -19.37
N MET A 56 -21.56 20.42 -20.57
CA MET A 56 -20.54 20.84 -21.56
C MET A 56 -21.07 21.75 -22.69
N GLY A 57 -22.37 22.00 -22.74
CA GLY A 57 -23.03 22.74 -23.82
C GLY A 57 -23.10 21.96 -25.15
N ARG A 58 -23.29 22.70 -26.25
CA ARG A 58 -23.43 22.15 -27.61
C ARG A 58 -22.09 22.05 -28.34
N TRP A 59 -21.77 20.87 -28.85
CA TRP A 59 -20.57 20.57 -29.63
C TRP A 59 -20.94 20.02 -31.02
N GLU A 60 -20.17 20.40 -32.02
CA GLU A 60 -20.31 19.97 -33.42
C GLU A 60 -19.03 19.29 -33.91
N TYR A 61 -19.16 18.34 -34.82
CA TYR A 61 -18.07 17.54 -35.35
C TYR A 61 -18.24 17.32 -36.86
N THR A 62 -17.16 17.50 -37.62
CA THR A 62 -17.14 17.28 -39.07
C THR A 62 -16.12 16.21 -39.41
N TYR A 63 -16.50 15.27 -40.28
CA TYR A 63 -15.68 14.14 -40.69
C TYR A 63 -15.39 14.19 -42.20
N ASN A 64 -14.26 13.64 -42.62
CA ASN A 64 -13.96 13.45 -44.04
C ASN A 64 -14.55 12.15 -44.60
N GLY A 65 -14.31 11.88 -45.89
CA GLY A 65 -14.78 10.66 -46.58
C GLY A 65 -14.25 9.34 -46.00
N PHE A 66 -13.23 9.35 -45.15
CA PHE A 66 -12.67 8.18 -44.46
C PHE A 66 -13.18 8.03 -43.02
N GLY A 67 -14.02 8.94 -42.52
CA GLY A 67 -14.50 8.93 -41.13
C GLY A 67 -13.55 9.57 -40.13
N GLU A 68 -12.56 10.35 -40.59
CA GLU A 68 -11.60 11.04 -39.73
C GLU A 68 -12.12 12.42 -39.33
N LEU A 69 -11.96 12.79 -38.06
CA LEU A 69 -12.44 14.07 -37.51
C LEU A 69 -11.59 15.24 -38.03
N VAL A 70 -12.11 16.02 -38.97
CA VAL A 70 -11.39 17.17 -39.56
C VAL A 70 -11.72 18.51 -38.89
N ALA A 71 -12.86 18.61 -38.20
CA ALA A 71 -13.19 19.80 -37.41
C ALA A 71 -14.03 19.46 -36.18
N GLN A 72 -13.82 20.21 -35.10
CA GLN A 72 -14.61 20.18 -33.88
C GLN A 72 -14.91 21.63 -33.45
N ARG A 73 -16.17 21.94 -33.16
CA ARG A 73 -16.59 23.21 -32.56
C ARG A 73 -17.18 22.97 -31.18
N ASP A 74 -16.81 23.81 -30.21
CA ASP A 74 -17.30 23.76 -28.84
C ASP A 74 -18.45 24.75 -28.59
N ALA A 75 -18.97 24.78 -27.35
CA ALA A 75 -20.08 25.63 -26.95
C ALA A 75 -19.69 27.11 -26.80
N LYS A 76 -18.39 27.43 -26.71
CA LYS A 76 -17.84 28.79 -26.85
C LYS A 76 -17.69 29.21 -28.33
N GLY A 77 -17.99 28.34 -29.28
CA GLY A 77 -17.81 28.57 -30.71
C GLY A 77 -16.36 28.44 -31.19
N GLN A 78 -15.42 28.02 -30.33
CA GLN A 78 -14.02 27.81 -30.67
C GLN A 78 -13.89 26.64 -31.65
N LEU A 79 -13.08 26.80 -32.69
CA LEU A 79 -12.88 25.81 -33.74
C LEU A 79 -11.49 25.16 -33.61
N VAL A 80 -11.47 23.83 -33.55
CA VAL A 80 -10.26 23.03 -33.73
C VAL A 80 -10.36 22.33 -35.08
N ALA A 81 -9.35 22.48 -35.93
CA ALA A 81 -9.28 21.82 -37.24
C ALA A 81 -8.08 20.88 -37.32
N MET A 82 -8.25 19.73 -37.96
CA MET A 82 -7.25 18.67 -38.09
C MET A 82 -7.02 18.34 -39.57
N ALA A 83 -5.77 18.00 -39.93
CA ALA A 83 -5.43 17.45 -41.23
C ALA A 83 -4.55 16.20 -41.07
N TYR A 84 -4.74 15.26 -41.98
CA TYR A 84 -4.16 13.92 -41.98
C TYR A 84 -3.35 13.68 -43.26
N ASP A 85 -2.36 12.80 -43.20
CA ASP A 85 -1.72 12.26 -44.40
C ASP A 85 -2.52 11.11 -45.03
N ALA A 86 -2.05 10.58 -46.16
CA ALA A 86 -2.70 9.48 -46.88
C ALA A 86 -2.73 8.14 -46.10
N LEU A 87 -2.08 8.05 -44.93
CA LEU A 87 -2.12 6.89 -44.02
C LEU A 87 -2.99 7.16 -42.79
N GLY A 88 -3.74 8.27 -42.78
CA GLY A 88 -4.63 8.66 -41.68
C GLY A 88 -3.92 9.15 -40.42
N ARG A 89 -2.67 9.61 -40.55
CA ARG A 89 -1.88 10.14 -39.41
C ARG A 89 -2.01 11.65 -39.37
N MET A 90 -2.36 12.21 -38.22
CA MET A 90 -2.54 13.66 -38.05
C MET A 90 -1.22 14.40 -38.26
N VAL A 91 -1.12 15.23 -39.29
CA VAL A 91 0.07 16.04 -39.61
C VAL A 91 -0.04 17.49 -39.14
N ARG A 92 -1.25 18.01 -38.98
CA ARG A 92 -1.50 19.40 -38.58
C ARG A 92 -2.77 19.54 -37.74
N ARG A 93 -2.72 20.38 -36.71
CA ARG A 93 -3.87 20.81 -35.90
C ARG A 93 -3.83 22.32 -35.76
N THR A 94 -4.97 22.99 -35.91
CA THR A 94 -5.11 24.44 -35.74
C THR A 94 -6.16 24.71 -34.69
N GLU A 95 -5.79 25.52 -33.69
CA GLU A 95 -6.56 25.86 -32.50
C GLU A 95 -6.40 27.37 -32.24
N PRO A 96 -7.24 28.02 -31.42
CA PRO A 96 -7.04 29.40 -30.97
C PRO A 96 -5.66 29.68 -30.35
N GLU A 97 -5.02 28.67 -29.76
CA GLU A 97 -3.66 28.74 -29.23
C GLU A 97 -2.56 28.75 -30.31
N GLY A 98 -2.89 28.37 -31.56
CA GLY A 98 -2.00 28.37 -32.71
C GLY A 98 -2.00 27.06 -33.51
N VAL A 99 -0.90 26.81 -34.23
CA VAL A 99 -0.74 25.64 -35.10
C VAL A 99 0.23 24.63 -34.46
N THR A 100 -0.18 23.38 -34.41
CA THR A 100 0.66 22.24 -34.03
C THR A 100 0.90 21.36 -35.26
N THR A 101 2.11 20.83 -35.43
CA THR A 101 2.49 19.95 -36.54
C THR A 101 3.20 18.68 -36.07
N TRP A 102 3.06 17.62 -36.87
CA TRP A 102 3.68 16.31 -36.68
C TRP A 102 4.35 15.90 -37.99
N GLN A 103 5.60 15.47 -37.92
CA GLN A 103 6.32 14.90 -39.05
C GLN A 103 6.57 13.42 -38.78
N TYR A 104 6.22 12.56 -39.74
CA TYR A 104 6.46 11.12 -39.70
C TYR A 104 7.58 10.72 -40.66
N ASP A 105 8.10 9.50 -40.48
CA ASP A 105 8.99 8.76 -41.39
C ASP A 105 10.35 9.39 -41.70
N SER A 106 10.62 10.62 -41.25
CA SER A 106 11.91 11.32 -41.45
C SER A 106 12.93 11.05 -40.34
N ALA A 107 12.63 10.16 -39.37
CA ALA A 107 13.58 9.76 -38.33
C ALA A 107 14.29 8.47 -38.72
N GLY A 108 15.62 8.44 -38.54
CA GLY A 108 16.41 7.23 -38.71
C GLY A 108 15.86 6.08 -37.86
N LYS A 109 15.68 4.90 -38.49
CA LYS A 109 15.09 3.69 -37.89
C LYS A 109 13.62 3.84 -37.43
N GLY A 110 12.97 4.96 -37.75
CA GLY A 110 11.59 5.30 -37.40
C GLY A 110 10.59 5.14 -38.54
N ILE A 111 10.69 4.08 -39.36
CA ILE A 111 9.74 3.82 -40.46
C ILE A 111 8.33 3.59 -39.90
N GLY A 112 7.34 4.34 -40.39
CA GLY A 112 5.98 4.35 -39.87
C GLY A 112 5.84 5.10 -38.53
N LYS A 113 6.88 5.79 -38.05
CA LYS A 113 6.93 6.44 -36.73
C LYS A 113 7.02 7.96 -36.82
N LEU A 114 6.70 8.60 -35.71
CA LEU A 114 6.74 10.05 -35.52
C LEU A 114 8.20 10.50 -35.36
N ALA A 115 8.68 11.39 -36.23
CA ALA A 115 10.05 11.91 -36.17
C ALA A 115 10.17 13.12 -35.24
N TRP A 116 9.26 14.08 -35.36
CA TRP A 116 9.17 15.21 -34.46
C TRP A 116 7.77 15.83 -34.42
N THR A 117 7.52 16.61 -33.38
CA THR A 117 6.33 17.44 -33.22
C THR A 117 6.71 18.86 -32.83
N GLN A 118 5.91 19.83 -33.25
CA GLN A 118 6.13 21.24 -32.95
C GLN A 118 4.81 21.90 -32.57
N ALA A 119 4.85 22.78 -31.57
CA ALA A 119 3.72 23.56 -31.08
C ALA A 119 4.11 25.05 -30.97
N PRO A 120 3.14 25.96 -30.73
CA PRO A 120 3.41 27.36 -30.48
C PRO A 120 4.34 27.59 -29.28
N GLY A 121 4.88 28.81 -29.12
CA GLY A 121 5.73 29.15 -27.98
C GLY A 121 7.13 28.52 -28.00
N GLY A 122 7.60 28.08 -29.18
CA GLY A 122 8.95 27.51 -29.37
C GLY A 122 9.10 26.05 -28.92
N PHE A 123 8.01 25.35 -28.59
CA PHE A 123 8.08 23.95 -28.22
C PHE A 123 8.32 23.06 -29.45
N ARG A 124 9.37 22.22 -29.39
CA ARG A 124 9.62 21.16 -30.38
C ARG A 124 10.09 19.89 -29.67
N LYS A 125 9.61 18.72 -30.08
CA LYS A 125 10.03 17.43 -29.52
C LYS A 125 10.40 16.46 -30.63
N GLU A 126 11.62 15.96 -30.58
CA GLU A 126 12.17 14.98 -31.52
C GLU A 126 12.18 13.58 -30.90
N PHE A 127 12.11 12.56 -31.76
CA PHE A 127 12.10 11.16 -31.37
C PHE A 127 13.18 10.39 -32.14
N ALA A 128 13.98 9.61 -31.42
CA ALA A 128 14.98 8.71 -31.99
C ALA A 128 14.63 7.25 -31.67
N TYR A 129 14.93 6.35 -32.60
CA TYR A 129 14.57 4.94 -32.52
C TYR A 129 15.81 4.04 -32.56
N ASP A 130 15.75 2.89 -31.88
CA ASP A 130 16.79 1.86 -31.98
C ASP A 130 16.64 1.00 -33.25
N ALA A 131 17.54 0.03 -33.43
CA ALA A 131 17.54 -0.83 -34.62
C ALA A 131 16.28 -1.73 -34.75
N LEU A 132 15.47 -1.84 -33.70
CA LEU A 132 14.20 -2.58 -33.68
C LEU A 132 12.98 -1.63 -33.76
N GLY A 133 13.20 -0.34 -34.04
CA GLY A 133 12.14 0.66 -34.12
C GLY A 133 11.51 1.04 -32.76
N ARG A 134 12.17 0.71 -31.64
CA ARG A 134 11.71 1.06 -30.28
C ARG A 134 12.18 2.47 -29.90
N PRO A 135 11.41 3.26 -29.13
CA PRO A 135 11.82 4.61 -28.74
C PRO A 135 13.10 4.63 -27.90
N ALA A 136 14.21 5.12 -28.46
CA ALA A 136 15.53 5.13 -27.83
C ALA A 136 15.85 6.45 -27.14
N ALA A 137 15.39 7.59 -27.68
CA ALA A 137 15.51 8.88 -27.03
C ALA A 137 14.41 9.86 -27.45
N THR A 138 14.18 10.89 -26.63
CA THR A 138 13.44 12.09 -27.02
C THR A 138 14.19 13.33 -26.61
N THR A 139 14.36 14.28 -27.53
CA THR A 139 14.89 15.62 -27.26
C THR A 139 13.73 16.60 -27.25
N THR A 140 13.56 17.32 -26.14
CA THR A 140 12.53 18.37 -26.01
C THR A 140 13.22 19.72 -25.98
N HIS A 141 12.91 20.56 -26.96
CA HIS A 141 13.27 21.98 -26.98
C HIS A 141 12.10 22.76 -26.38
N ALA A 142 12.38 23.49 -25.30
CA ALA A 142 11.42 24.35 -24.64
C ALA A 142 12.18 25.49 -23.96
N ASP A 143 11.64 26.71 -24.03
CA ASP A 143 12.17 27.86 -23.29
C ASP A 143 13.66 28.15 -23.59
N ASN A 144 14.04 28.06 -24.86
CA ASN A 144 15.41 28.19 -25.38
C ASN A 144 16.43 27.17 -24.81
N GLN A 145 15.96 26.11 -24.14
CA GLN A 145 16.78 25.01 -23.64
C GLN A 145 16.41 23.69 -24.34
N SER A 146 17.37 22.76 -24.37
CA SER A 146 17.21 21.44 -25.00
C SER A 146 17.45 20.34 -23.96
N PHE A 147 16.49 19.44 -23.83
CA PHE A 147 16.49 18.41 -22.80
C PHE A 147 16.36 17.01 -23.43
N ALA A 148 17.38 16.17 -23.26
CA ALA A 148 17.38 14.80 -23.74
C ALA A 148 16.93 13.82 -22.63
N VAL A 149 16.03 12.91 -22.98
CA VAL A 149 15.74 11.70 -22.19
C VAL A 149 16.06 10.50 -23.08
N ALA A 150 16.87 9.56 -22.60
CA ALA A 150 17.20 8.33 -23.32
C ALA A 150 16.73 7.09 -22.57
N THR A 151 16.41 6.04 -23.32
CA THR A 151 15.94 4.74 -22.82
C THR A 151 16.74 3.65 -23.51
N ARG A 152 17.30 2.73 -22.73
CA ARG A 152 17.88 1.48 -23.24
C ARG A 152 17.04 0.30 -22.80
N TYR A 153 16.99 -0.73 -23.62
CA TYR A 153 16.22 -1.94 -23.37
C TYR A 153 17.13 -3.15 -23.22
N ASP A 154 16.69 -4.12 -22.42
CA ASP A 154 17.32 -5.44 -22.37
C ASP A 154 16.94 -6.30 -23.58
N GLN A 155 17.48 -7.52 -23.61
CA GLN A 155 17.21 -8.53 -24.64
C GLN A 155 15.73 -8.96 -24.71
N LEU A 156 14.95 -8.74 -23.65
CA LEU A 156 13.51 -9.04 -23.59
C LEU A 156 12.63 -7.80 -23.92
N GLY A 157 13.25 -6.67 -24.28
CA GLY A 157 12.54 -5.43 -24.61
C GLY A 157 12.00 -4.65 -23.41
N ARG A 158 12.40 -4.99 -22.19
CA ARG A 158 12.08 -4.22 -20.97
C ARG A 158 13.07 -3.06 -20.84
N VAL A 159 12.66 -1.96 -20.22
CA VAL A 159 13.55 -0.80 -19.99
C VAL A 159 14.66 -1.22 -19.03
N ALA A 160 15.90 -1.28 -19.50
CA ALA A 160 17.07 -1.60 -18.69
C ALA A 160 17.71 -0.34 -18.09
N GLU A 161 17.72 0.78 -18.84
CA GLU A 161 18.27 2.05 -18.37
C GLU A 161 17.39 3.23 -18.80
N SER A 162 17.28 4.24 -17.95
CA SER A 162 16.68 5.54 -18.26
C SER A 162 17.62 6.68 -17.89
N VAL A 163 18.01 7.50 -18.87
CA VAL A 163 18.85 8.69 -18.69
C VAL A 163 17.97 9.93 -18.74
N ARG A 164 18.01 10.75 -17.70
CA ARG A 164 17.31 12.04 -17.59
C ARG A 164 18.27 13.20 -17.93
N PRO A 165 17.79 14.43 -18.22
CA PRO A 165 18.68 15.58 -18.35
C PRO A 165 19.47 15.83 -17.05
N GLY A 166 20.66 16.40 -17.15
CA GLY A 166 21.52 16.74 -16.02
C GLY A 166 22.74 17.56 -16.46
N SER A 167 23.37 18.27 -15.52
CA SER A 167 24.70 18.87 -15.68
C SER A 167 25.80 17.80 -15.52
N ALA A 168 27.07 18.17 -15.72
CA ALA A 168 28.21 17.22 -15.69
C ALA A 168 28.24 16.39 -14.38
N PRO A 169 28.64 15.10 -14.42
CA PRO A 169 29.26 14.38 -15.54
C PRO A 169 28.30 13.92 -16.64
N GLY A 170 26.99 14.14 -16.50
CA GLY A 170 26.01 13.85 -17.55
C GLY A 170 24.58 13.70 -17.02
N GLY A 171 23.70 13.18 -17.87
CA GLY A 171 22.32 12.91 -17.50
C GLY A 171 22.17 11.82 -16.42
N LEU A 172 21.29 12.02 -15.44
CA LEU A 172 21.09 11.06 -14.35
C LEU A 172 20.55 9.72 -14.88
N THR A 173 21.35 8.68 -14.73
CA THR A 173 21.10 7.32 -15.23
C THR A 173 20.51 6.44 -14.14
N VAL A 174 19.28 5.94 -14.34
CA VAL A 174 18.66 4.91 -13.50
C VAL A 174 18.63 3.59 -14.25
N GLN A 175 19.30 2.58 -13.70
CA GLN A 175 19.24 1.20 -14.14
C GLN A 175 18.08 0.47 -13.47
N HIS A 176 17.40 -0.38 -14.24
CA HIS A 176 16.26 -1.19 -13.87
C HIS A 176 16.66 -2.67 -13.92
N VAL A 177 16.74 -3.31 -12.75
CA VAL A 177 17.06 -4.74 -12.63
C VAL A 177 15.77 -5.52 -12.43
N TYR A 178 15.61 -6.61 -13.19
CA TYR A 178 14.44 -7.48 -13.14
C TYR A 178 14.83 -8.89 -12.69
N ASN A 179 13.97 -9.51 -11.90
CA ASN A 179 14.14 -10.92 -11.54
C ASN A 179 13.78 -11.85 -12.71
N ALA A 180 14.07 -13.15 -12.53
CA ALA A 180 13.78 -14.20 -13.51
C ALA A 180 12.30 -14.30 -13.92
N SER A 181 11.37 -13.90 -13.06
CA SER A 181 9.92 -13.89 -13.35
C SER A 181 9.44 -12.62 -14.09
N GLY A 182 10.35 -11.69 -14.40
CA GLY A 182 10.02 -10.47 -15.16
C GLY A 182 9.61 -9.27 -14.31
N TYR A 183 9.56 -9.39 -12.98
CA TYR A 183 9.23 -8.27 -12.10
C TYR A 183 10.44 -7.39 -11.85
N LEU A 184 10.20 -6.07 -11.72
CA LEU A 184 11.23 -5.14 -11.25
C LEU A 184 11.66 -5.55 -9.84
N GLU A 185 12.96 -5.80 -9.69
CA GLU A 185 13.63 -6.25 -8.48
C GLU A 185 14.38 -5.10 -7.80
N SER A 186 15.08 -4.25 -8.57
CA SER A 186 15.73 -3.06 -8.02
C SER A 186 15.89 -1.91 -9.01
N LEU A 187 16.08 -0.71 -8.46
CA LEU A 187 16.54 0.48 -9.16
C LEU A 187 17.87 0.93 -8.56
N ARG A 188 18.87 1.15 -9.41
CA ARG A 188 20.21 1.58 -9.00
C ARG A 188 20.77 2.64 -9.94
N ILE A 189 21.73 3.42 -9.45
CA ILE A 189 22.38 4.53 -10.15
C ILE A 189 23.90 4.39 -10.01
N PRO A 190 24.72 4.73 -11.03
CA PRO A 190 26.17 4.73 -10.90
C PRO A 190 26.65 5.67 -9.78
N ARG A 191 27.59 5.21 -8.95
CA ARG A 191 28.07 5.93 -7.74
C ARG A 191 28.56 7.35 -8.06
N GLU A 192 29.22 7.54 -9.20
CA GLU A 192 29.76 8.82 -9.66
C GLU A 192 28.70 9.88 -10.02
N GLN A 193 27.41 9.52 -10.08
CA GLN A 193 26.32 10.45 -10.41
C GLN A 193 25.55 10.98 -9.20
N ILE A 194 25.76 10.39 -8.01
CA ILE A 194 25.13 10.77 -6.73
C ILE A 194 26.21 10.96 -5.67
N LEU A 195 26.46 12.22 -5.30
CA LEU A 195 27.54 12.58 -4.37
C LEU A 195 27.05 12.83 -2.92
N ASP A 196 25.73 12.90 -2.69
CA ASP A 196 25.12 13.11 -1.37
C ASP A 196 24.94 11.83 -0.54
N TYR A 197 25.32 10.67 -1.08
CA TYR A 197 25.00 9.39 -0.46
C TYR A 197 25.98 9.03 0.67
N ASP A 198 25.45 8.94 1.89
CA ASP A 198 26.20 8.58 3.09
C ASP A 198 26.45 7.07 3.16
N THR A 199 27.50 6.60 2.48
CA THR A 199 27.89 5.18 2.43
C THR A 199 28.33 4.67 3.80
N ALA A 200 28.99 5.50 4.61
CA ALA A 200 29.38 5.14 5.97
C ALA A 200 28.15 4.90 6.88
N HIS A 201 27.10 5.71 6.73
CA HIS A 201 25.82 5.48 7.38
C HIS A 201 25.17 4.16 6.92
N LEU A 202 25.14 3.86 5.62
CA LEU A 202 24.59 2.58 5.13
C LEU A 202 25.37 1.37 5.68
N HIS A 203 26.70 1.44 5.71
CA HIS A 203 27.55 0.41 6.31
C HIS A 203 27.22 0.22 7.80
N THR A 204 27.08 1.32 8.53
CA THR A 204 26.72 1.30 9.96
C THR A 204 25.34 0.67 10.19
N LEU A 205 24.34 1.01 9.38
CA LEU A 205 23.02 0.39 9.42
C LEU A 205 23.07 -1.12 9.15
N TYR A 206 23.89 -1.56 8.19
CA TYR A 206 24.11 -2.98 7.90
C TYR A 206 24.68 -3.72 9.11
N GLN A 207 25.78 -3.22 9.72
CA GLN A 207 26.39 -3.88 10.87
C GLN A 207 25.42 -3.93 12.07
N ASN A 208 24.75 -2.81 12.39
CA ASN A 208 23.74 -2.75 13.44
C ASN A 208 22.61 -3.76 13.20
N THR A 209 22.11 -3.86 11.96
CA THR A 209 21.04 -4.81 11.58
C THR A 209 21.48 -6.26 11.78
N ARG A 210 22.73 -6.58 11.41
CA ARG A 210 23.34 -7.91 11.60
C ARG A 210 23.52 -8.26 13.08
N GLU A 211 23.97 -7.31 13.91
CA GLU A 211 24.10 -7.50 15.35
C GLU A 211 22.74 -7.70 16.02
N MET A 212 21.72 -6.90 15.68
CA MET A 212 20.37 -7.06 16.20
C MET A 212 19.76 -8.42 15.80
N ALA A 213 19.98 -8.89 14.57
CA ALA A 213 19.54 -10.22 14.15
C ALA A 213 20.18 -11.35 14.99
N ALA A 214 21.47 -11.21 15.34
CA ALA A 214 22.16 -12.17 16.20
C ALA A 214 21.65 -12.14 17.65
N LEU A 215 21.36 -10.96 18.21
CA LEU A 215 20.77 -10.82 19.54
C LEU A 215 19.35 -11.41 19.62
N LEU A 216 18.53 -11.20 18.58
CA LEU A 216 17.20 -11.81 18.48
C LEU A 216 17.27 -13.35 18.41
N LEU A 217 18.27 -13.90 17.72
CA LEU A 217 18.49 -15.36 17.67
C LEU A 217 18.88 -15.93 19.06
N ASP A 218 19.71 -15.20 19.83
CA ASP A 218 19.99 -15.57 21.22
C ASP A 218 18.73 -15.46 22.10
N GLU A 219 17.95 -14.39 21.99
CA GLU A 219 16.73 -14.23 22.78
C GLU A 219 15.67 -15.30 22.45
N THR A 220 15.47 -15.66 21.17
CA THR A 220 14.61 -16.79 20.79
C THR A 220 15.05 -18.11 21.43
N THR A 221 16.37 -18.38 21.45
CA THR A 221 16.93 -19.59 22.07
C THR A 221 16.64 -19.62 23.57
N ASN A 222 16.76 -18.47 24.25
CA ASN A 222 16.42 -18.34 25.66
C ASN A 222 14.91 -18.51 25.96
N TYR A 223 14.00 -18.05 25.08
CA TYR A 223 12.56 -18.30 25.26
C TYR A 223 12.15 -19.73 24.95
N LEU A 224 12.77 -20.39 23.97
CA LEU A 224 12.57 -21.82 23.69
C LEU A 224 12.85 -22.68 24.93
N GLN A 225 13.96 -22.40 25.64
CA GLN A 225 14.30 -23.07 26.89
C GLN A 225 13.24 -22.84 27.98
N LYS A 226 12.81 -21.59 28.19
CA LYS A 226 11.74 -21.26 29.15
C LYS A 226 10.42 -21.95 28.80
N ALA A 227 10.01 -21.94 27.53
CA ALA A 227 8.79 -22.61 27.09
C ALA A 227 8.83 -24.12 27.36
N ALA A 228 9.99 -24.77 27.18
CA ALA A 228 10.20 -26.17 27.56
C ALA A 228 10.06 -26.39 29.08
N GLU A 229 10.64 -25.52 29.92
CA GLU A 229 10.48 -25.59 31.39
C GLU A 229 9.01 -25.43 31.83
N TYR A 230 8.28 -24.47 31.26
CA TYR A 230 6.87 -24.24 31.60
C TYR A 230 5.96 -25.37 31.12
N ARG A 231 6.25 -25.99 29.96
CA ARG A 231 5.56 -27.21 29.51
C ARG A 231 5.76 -28.36 30.49
N ALA A 232 7.01 -28.63 30.89
CA ALA A 232 7.32 -29.67 31.87
C ALA A 232 6.60 -29.44 33.22
N LYS A 233 6.56 -28.20 33.72
CA LYS A 233 5.79 -27.84 34.93
C LYS A 233 4.28 -28.04 34.75
N ALA A 234 3.72 -27.65 33.61
CA ALA A 234 2.30 -27.83 33.32
C ALA A 234 1.92 -29.33 33.27
N ASP A 235 2.77 -30.18 32.72
CA ASP A 235 2.56 -31.62 32.67
C ASP A 235 2.59 -32.25 34.08
N VAL A 236 3.53 -31.84 34.94
CA VAL A 236 3.57 -32.24 36.36
C VAL A 236 2.29 -31.82 37.11
N TYR A 237 1.82 -30.58 36.92
CA TYR A 237 0.58 -30.12 37.58
C TYR A 237 -0.66 -30.86 37.09
N ARG A 238 -0.75 -31.25 35.81
CA ARG A 238 -1.84 -32.11 35.31
C ARG A 238 -1.81 -33.50 35.94
N GLN A 239 -0.62 -34.12 36.06
CA GLN A 239 -0.48 -35.43 36.71
C GLN A 239 -0.90 -35.39 38.19
N LEU A 240 -0.55 -34.32 38.91
CA LEU A 240 -0.99 -34.08 40.29
C LEU A 240 -2.50 -33.88 40.39
N ALA A 241 -3.10 -33.12 39.47
CA ALA A 241 -4.55 -32.87 39.44
C ALA A 241 -5.42 -34.10 39.10
N ASP A 242 -4.84 -35.19 38.58
CA ASP A 242 -5.53 -36.46 38.30
C ASP A 242 -5.24 -37.55 39.36
N GLN A 243 -4.46 -37.26 40.42
CA GLN A 243 -4.05 -38.22 41.43
C GLN A 243 -5.22 -39.02 42.03
N GLU A 244 -6.28 -38.37 42.52
CA GLU A 244 -7.40 -39.09 43.15
C GLU A 244 -8.10 -40.08 42.21
N ARG A 245 -8.25 -39.72 40.93
CA ARG A 245 -8.85 -40.59 39.92
C ARG A 245 -7.96 -41.79 39.59
N LEU A 246 -6.65 -41.57 39.52
CA LEU A 246 -5.67 -42.62 39.27
C LEU A 246 -5.57 -43.58 40.47
N TYR A 247 -5.53 -43.06 41.70
CA TYR A 247 -5.58 -43.85 42.93
C TYR A 247 -6.89 -44.64 43.04
N ALA A 248 -8.06 -44.03 42.80
CA ALA A 248 -9.34 -44.72 42.83
C ALA A 248 -9.41 -45.84 41.79
N ARG A 249 -8.88 -45.62 40.58
CA ARG A 249 -8.86 -46.63 39.51
C ARG A 249 -7.89 -47.78 39.80
N ALA A 250 -6.73 -47.48 40.37
CA ALA A 250 -5.77 -48.50 40.79
C ALA A 250 -6.27 -49.29 42.01
N LEU A 251 -6.97 -48.65 42.95
CA LEU A 251 -7.64 -49.31 44.07
C LEU A 251 -8.74 -50.25 43.57
N ALA A 252 -9.56 -49.83 42.59
CA ALA A 252 -10.57 -50.69 41.97
C ALA A 252 -9.95 -51.92 41.27
N LEU A 253 -8.78 -51.77 40.64
CA LEU A 253 -8.02 -52.90 40.06
C LEU A 253 -7.45 -53.83 41.15
N LEU A 254 -6.96 -53.31 42.27
CA LEU A 254 -6.52 -54.12 43.41
C LEU A 254 -7.69 -54.86 44.07
N GLN A 255 -8.87 -54.23 44.16
CA GLN A 255 -10.11 -54.88 44.60
C GLN A 255 -10.56 -55.97 43.62
N GLN A 256 -10.43 -55.75 42.30
CA GLN A 256 -10.69 -56.77 41.28
C GLN A 256 -9.73 -57.97 41.43
N ALA A 257 -8.43 -57.71 41.66
CA ALA A 257 -7.44 -58.74 41.94
C ALA A 257 -7.81 -59.55 43.19
N GLN A 258 -8.20 -58.86 44.27
CA GLN A 258 -8.62 -59.47 45.53
C GLN A 258 -9.88 -60.34 45.35
N ALA A 259 -10.87 -59.88 44.59
CA ALA A 259 -12.06 -60.66 44.26
C ALA A 259 -11.73 -61.91 43.42
N GLN A 260 -10.81 -61.80 42.46
CA GLN A 260 -10.31 -62.94 41.68
C GLN A 260 -9.52 -63.94 42.54
N MET A 261 -8.75 -63.45 43.52
CA MET A 261 -8.08 -64.27 44.53
C MET A 261 -9.08 -65.05 45.40
N GLN A 262 -10.14 -64.38 45.87
CA GLN A 262 -11.21 -65.00 46.66
C GLN A 262 -12.04 -66.02 45.86
N ALA A 263 -12.08 -65.87 44.53
CA ALA A 263 -12.71 -66.82 43.62
C ALA A 263 -11.80 -67.99 43.17
N ASN A 264 -10.59 -68.13 43.73
CA ASN A 264 -9.58 -69.11 43.31
C ASN A 264 -9.25 -69.07 41.80
N ALA A 265 -9.25 -67.88 41.20
CA ALA A 265 -8.91 -67.72 39.78
C ALA A 265 -7.42 -68.04 39.51
N GLU A 266 -7.12 -68.52 38.30
CA GLU A 266 -5.76 -68.81 37.84
C GLU A 266 -4.80 -67.63 38.09
N PRO A 267 -3.52 -67.86 38.47
CA PRO A 267 -2.60 -66.80 38.88
C PRO A 267 -2.46 -65.66 37.85
N GLY A 268 -2.48 -65.99 36.55
CA GLY A 268 -2.44 -64.98 35.48
C GLY A 268 -3.62 -64.01 35.50
N ALA A 269 -4.81 -64.47 35.91
CA ALA A 269 -5.99 -63.62 36.06
C ALA A 269 -5.83 -62.66 37.25
N VAL A 270 -5.31 -63.13 38.39
CA VAL A 270 -5.05 -62.33 39.60
C VAL A 270 -3.95 -61.29 39.39
N PHE A 271 -2.85 -61.66 38.74
CA PHE A 271 -1.69 -60.77 38.56
C PHE A 271 -1.91 -59.70 37.48
N ALA A 272 -2.78 -59.92 36.48
CA ALA A 272 -3.07 -58.94 35.44
C ALA A 272 -3.57 -57.57 35.98
N PRO A 273 -4.61 -57.48 36.83
CA PRO A 273 -5.04 -56.21 37.41
C PRO A 273 -4.05 -55.65 38.44
N ILE A 274 -3.27 -56.47 39.16
CA ILE A 274 -2.18 -55.98 40.04
C ILE A 274 -1.12 -55.25 39.21
N ASN A 275 -0.69 -55.86 38.10
CA ASN A 275 0.26 -55.24 37.18
C ASN A 275 -0.34 -53.98 36.55
N ALA A 276 -1.61 -54.01 36.12
CA ALA A 276 -2.28 -52.81 35.60
C ALA A 276 -2.37 -51.66 36.63
N ALA A 277 -2.64 -51.96 37.91
CA ALA A 277 -2.62 -50.99 39.00
C ALA A 277 -1.20 -50.42 39.24
N ARG A 278 -0.18 -51.28 39.18
CA ARG A 278 1.24 -50.91 39.31
C ARG A 278 1.70 -50.00 38.16
N GLU A 279 1.31 -50.31 36.92
CA GLU A 279 1.58 -49.46 35.74
C GLU A 279 0.87 -48.11 35.84
N LEU A 280 -0.35 -48.05 36.42
CA LEU A 280 -1.11 -46.82 36.66
C LEU A 280 -0.48 -45.91 37.73
N ILE A 281 0.08 -46.47 38.81
CA ILE A 281 0.65 -45.69 39.91
C ILE A 281 2.15 -45.40 39.71
N ARG A 282 2.91 -46.21 38.93
CA ARG A 282 4.37 -45.99 38.73
C ARG A 282 4.72 -44.53 38.39
N PRO A 283 4.06 -43.83 37.44
CA PRO A 283 4.37 -42.43 37.13
C PRO A 283 4.11 -41.51 38.33
N LEU A 284 3.04 -41.75 39.09
CA LEU A 284 2.71 -40.96 40.29
C LEU A 284 3.74 -41.15 41.40
N ALA A 285 4.28 -42.36 41.58
CA ALA A 285 5.33 -42.62 42.56
C ALA A 285 6.66 -41.93 42.20
N GLU A 286 7.02 -41.95 40.91
CA GLU A 286 8.20 -41.24 40.39
C GLU A 286 8.04 -39.71 40.50
N THR A 287 6.86 -39.17 40.17
CA THR A 287 6.55 -37.74 40.32
C THR A 287 6.43 -37.31 41.79
N ALA A 288 5.90 -38.15 42.69
CA ALA A 288 5.86 -37.88 44.13
C ALA A 288 7.27 -37.82 44.75
N LEU A 289 8.19 -38.69 44.32
CA LEU A 289 9.59 -38.66 44.74
C LEU A 289 10.32 -37.35 44.32
N GLN A 290 9.86 -36.69 43.25
CA GLN A 290 10.33 -35.36 42.87
C GLN A 290 9.60 -34.22 43.63
N ALA A 291 8.32 -34.43 43.97
CA ALA A 291 7.50 -33.45 44.70
C ALA A 291 7.91 -33.28 46.17
N ASP A 292 8.50 -34.30 46.80
CA ASP A 292 9.03 -34.25 48.18
C ASP A 292 10.15 -33.20 48.38
N ARG A 293 10.67 -32.62 47.28
CA ARG A 293 11.57 -31.45 47.30
C ARG A 293 10.86 -30.10 47.47
N PHE A 294 9.53 -30.03 47.36
CA PHE A 294 8.75 -28.78 47.35
C PHE A 294 7.44 -28.90 48.17
N PRO A 295 7.51 -28.85 49.51
CA PRO A 295 6.40 -29.26 50.40
C PRO A 295 5.13 -28.37 50.40
N GLU A 296 5.19 -27.16 49.86
CA GLU A 296 4.11 -26.15 49.98
C GLU A 296 2.85 -26.47 49.16
N LEU A 297 2.89 -27.48 48.27
CA LEU A 297 1.78 -27.84 47.37
C LEU A 297 0.69 -28.72 48.01
N ALA A 298 0.90 -29.25 49.21
CA ALA A 298 0.26 -30.51 49.64
C ALA A 298 -1.22 -30.47 50.12
N THR A 299 -1.82 -29.31 50.43
CA THR A 299 -3.03 -29.27 51.30
C THR A 299 -4.33 -28.73 50.67
N THR A 300 -4.35 -28.30 49.41
CA THR A 300 -5.57 -27.92 48.65
C THR A 300 -5.48 -28.38 47.18
N LEU A 301 -4.93 -29.57 46.98
CA LEU A 301 -4.14 -29.95 45.81
C LEU A 301 -4.87 -29.93 44.46
N GLU A 302 -6.07 -30.52 44.35
CA GLU A 302 -6.69 -30.77 43.03
C GLU A 302 -7.11 -29.48 42.29
N GLY A 303 -7.77 -28.55 43.00
CA GLY A 303 -8.17 -27.26 42.44
C GLY A 303 -6.98 -26.36 42.12
N VAL A 304 -6.05 -26.24 43.07
CA VAL A 304 -4.84 -25.42 42.91
C VAL A 304 -3.94 -25.96 41.79
N ALA A 305 -3.81 -27.29 41.64
CA ALA A 305 -3.04 -27.89 40.54
C ALA A 305 -3.72 -27.69 39.17
N ARG A 306 -5.06 -27.69 39.08
CA ARG A 306 -5.79 -27.34 37.84
C ARG A 306 -5.58 -25.88 37.46
N ASP A 307 -5.66 -24.97 38.42
CA ASP A 307 -5.44 -23.54 38.20
C ASP A 307 -3.99 -23.26 37.80
N LEU A 308 -3.01 -23.90 38.47
CA LEU A 308 -1.58 -23.81 38.10
C LEU A 308 -1.28 -24.43 36.73
N ALA A 309 -1.89 -25.56 36.37
CA ALA A 309 -1.76 -26.16 35.05
C ALA A 309 -2.35 -25.26 33.95
N THR A 310 -3.45 -24.57 34.25
CA THR A 310 -4.12 -23.62 33.35
C THR A 310 -3.29 -22.35 33.18
N ALA A 311 -2.80 -21.77 34.27
CA ALA A 311 -1.91 -20.61 34.27
C ALA A 311 -0.58 -20.92 33.56
N ALA A 312 0.00 -22.11 33.77
CA ALA A 312 1.21 -22.54 33.05
C ALA A 312 0.94 -22.74 31.56
N ALA A 313 -0.22 -23.29 31.16
CA ALA A 313 -0.59 -23.41 29.75
C ALA A 313 -0.83 -22.05 29.08
N GLN A 314 -1.43 -21.09 29.79
CA GLN A 314 -1.55 -19.70 29.33
C GLN A 314 -0.17 -19.05 29.16
N GLY A 315 0.73 -19.22 30.15
CA GLY A 315 2.11 -18.74 30.06
C GLY A 315 2.90 -19.36 28.91
N VAL A 316 2.70 -20.65 28.60
CA VAL A 316 3.27 -21.29 27.41
C VAL A 316 2.73 -20.66 26.12
N ALA A 317 1.42 -20.40 26.03
CA ALA A 317 0.83 -19.76 24.85
C ALA A 317 1.35 -18.32 24.64
N GLU A 318 1.54 -17.55 25.71
CA GLU A 318 2.17 -16.22 25.66
C GLU A 318 3.65 -16.29 25.23
N LEU A 319 4.40 -17.27 25.76
CA LEU A 319 5.80 -17.53 25.39
C LEU A 319 5.93 -17.95 23.93
N ASP A 320 5.06 -18.83 23.44
CA ASP A 320 5.05 -19.31 22.05
C ASP A 320 4.66 -18.19 21.07
N ALA A 321 3.69 -17.35 21.42
CA ALA A 321 3.34 -16.16 20.64
C ALA A 321 4.51 -15.17 20.57
N LYS A 322 5.20 -14.93 21.69
CA LYS A 322 6.40 -14.07 21.72
C LYS A 322 7.55 -14.68 20.93
N LEU A 323 7.76 -15.99 21.02
CA LEU A 323 8.79 -16.70 20.27
C LEU A 323 8.57 -16.55 18.76
N ALA A 324 7.36 -16.85 18.27
CA ALA A 324 7.02 -16.73 16.85
C ALA A 324 7.23 -15.31 16.32
N GLN A 325 6.99 -14.29 17.15
CA GLN A 325 7.30 -12.90 16.80
C GLN A 325 8.82 -12.65 16.69
N LEU A 326 9.60 -13.05 17.70
CA LEU A 326 11.05 -12.85 17.71
C LEU A 326 11.75 -13.63 16.57
N GLU A 327 11.28 -14.84 16.25
CA GLU A 327 11.74 -15.62 15.09
C GLU A 327 11.47 -14.89 13.77
N SER A 328 10.24 -14.38 13.59
CA SER A 328 9.84 -13.59 12.42
C SER A 328 10.71 -12.32 12.27
N TRP A 329 11.01 -11.65 13.38
CA TRP A 329 11.87 -10.46 13.39
C TRP A 329 13.34 -10.78 13.10
N GLY A 330 13.89 -11.86 13.67
CA GLY A 330 15.25 -12.30 13.39
C GLY A 330 15.45 -12.70 11.93
N GLN A 331 14.48 -13.42 11.34
CA GLN A 331 14.45 -13.74 9.91
C GLN A 331 14.38 -12.47 9.05
N GLU A 332 13.54 -11.51 9.44
CA GLU A 332 13.38 -10.25 8.72
C GLU A 332 14.66 -9.42 8.73
N LEU A 333 15.28 -9.20 9.89
CA LEU A 333 16.55 -8.47 9.99
C LEU A 333 17.69 -9.21 9.28
N THR A 334 17.72 -10.55 9.30
CA THR A 334 18.69 -11.34 8.52
C THR A 334 18.54 -11.06 7.02
N ARG A 335 17.31 -11.05 6.50
CA ARG A 335 17.03 -10.70 5.10
C ARG A 335 17.45 -9.26 4.78
N ILE A 336 17.09 -8.29 5.64
CA ILE A 336 17.45 -6.89 5.46
C ILE A 336 18.96 -6.71 5.45
N GLY A 337 19.68 -7.33 6.40
CA GLY A 337 21.14 -7.31 6.45
C GLY A 337 21.78 -7.88 5.18
N GLN A 338 21.27 -8.99 4.65
CA GLN A 338 21.75 -9.54 3.37
C GLN A 338 21.50 -8.61 2.17
N GLN A 339 20.36 -7.89 2.14
CA GLN A 339 20.07 -6.93 1.09
C GLN A 339 20.94 -5.67 1.21
N MET A 340 21.07 -5.11 2.42
CA MET A 340 21.95 -3.98 2.71
C MET A 340 23.42 -4.30 2.40
N ALA A 341 23.90 -5.51 2.71
CA ALA A 341 25.26 -5.93 2.36
C ALA A 341 25.53 -5.82 0.85
N ARG A 342 24.57 -6.24 0.01
CA ARG A 342 24.67 -6.09 -1.46
C ARG A 342 24.69 -4.62 -1.89
N MET A 343 23.93 -3.75 -1.22
CA MET A 343 23.90 -2.32 -1.52
C MET A 343 25.19 -1.61 -1.10
N ASP A 344 25.75 -1.99 0.04
CA ASP A 344 26.97 -1.47 0.62
C ASP A 344 28.21 -1.87 -0.20
N HIS A 345 28.30 -3.16 -0.56
CA HIS A 345 29.48 -3.76 -1.21
C HIS A 345 29.50 -3.66 -2.75
N ASP A 346 28.43 -3.20 -3.42
CA ASP A 346 28.44 -2.97 -4.88
C ASP A 346 29.31 -1.73 -5.19
N PRO A 347 30.53 -1.88 -5.76
CA PRO A 347 31.48 -0.77 -5.87
C PRO A 347 31.15 0.18 -7.03
N TYR A 348 30.14 -0.13 -7.84
CA TYR A 348 29.77 0.64 -9.04
C TYR A 348 28.44 1.36 -8.88
N HIS A 349 27.48 0.80 -8.13
CA HIS A 349 26.12 1.34 -8.05
C HIS A 349 25.62 1.57 -6.63
N LEU A 350 24.76 2.58 -6.49
CA LEU A 350 23.92 2.83 -5.32
C LEU A 350 22.49 2.40 -5.64
N TYR A 351 21.85 1.67 -4.73
CA TYR A 351 20.47 1.24 -4.87
C TYR A 351 19.55 2.29 -4.26
N LEU A 352 18.59 2.79 -5.03
CA LEU A 352 17.54 3.67 -4.50
C LEU A 352 16.34 2.89 -3.97
N TRP A 353 16.11 1.70 -4.53
CA TRP A 353 14.93 0.90 -4.26
C TRP A 353 15.20 -0.58 -4.57
N GLN A 354 14.76 -1.49 -3.71
CA GLN A 354 14.72 -2.93 -3.94
C GLN A 354 13.37 -3.50 -3.49
N ALA A 355 12.84 -4.47 -4.23
CA ALA A 355 11.72 -5.29 -3.79
C ALA A 355 12.19 -6.25 -2.69
N LYS A 356 11.46 -6.35 -1.58
CA LYS A 356 11.70 -7.37 -0.54
C LYS A 356 11.03 -8.70 -0.88
N GLY A 357 9.92 -8.65 -1.63
CA GLY A 357 9.17 -9.81 -2.05
C GLY A 357 7.85 -9.42 -2.72
N ARG A 358 7.20 -10.43 -3.30
CA ARG A 358 5.85 -10.34 -3.85
C ARG A 358 5.01 -11.52 -3.39
N ASP A 359 3.71 -11.33 -3.30
CA ASP A 359 2.77 -12.42 -3.05
C ASP A 359 2.41 -13.18 -4.33
N ALA A 360 1.60 -14.24 -4.20
CA ALA A 360 1.12 -15.05 -5.33
C ALA A 360 0.27 -14.28 -6.36
N ALA A 361 -0.14 -13.04 -6.07
CA ALA A 361 -0.82 -12.14 -7.02
C ALA A 361 0.14 -11.11 -7.66
N GLY A 362 1.45 -11.22 -7.41
CA GLY A 362 2.49 -10.33 -7.92
C GLY A 362 2.59 -8.99 -7.19
N ARG A 363 1.91 -8.80 -6.06
CA ARG A 363 1.87 -7.53 -5.33
C ARG A 363 3.06 -7.43 -4.39
N LEU A 364 3.72 -6.28 -4.34
CA LEU A 364 4.84 -6.02 -3.43
C LEU A 364 4.44 -6.18 -1.97
N THR A 365 4.98 -7.18 -1.29
CA THR A 365 4.85 -7.36 0.16
C THR A 365 5.85 -6.52 0.95
N GLY A 366 6.88 -5.97 0.28
CA GLY A 366 7.72 -4.94 0.86
C GLY A 366 8.77 -4.35 -0.08
N THR A 367 9.41 -3.30 0.42
CA THR A 367 10.42 -2.46 -0.23
C THR A 367 11.58 -2.22 0.75
N LEU A 368 12.82 -2.23 0.27
CA LEU A 368 13.98 -1.64 0.92
C LEU A 368 14.38 -0.38 0.11
N PHE A 369 14.54 0.76 0.76
CA PHE A 369 14.99 2.00 0.15
C PHE A 369 16.51 2.18 0.30
N GLY A 370 17.10 3.08 -0.48
CA GLY A 370 18.55 3.34 -0.43
C GLY A 370 19.05 3.77 0.95
N ASN A 371 18.30 4.64 1.63
CA ASN A 371 18.56 5.02 3.03
C ASN A 371 18.36 3.89 4.07
N GLY A 372 18.26 2.63 3.63
CA GLY A 372 18.13 1.45 4.47
C GLY A 372 16.75 1.24 5.09
N LEU A 373 15.84 2.22 5.03
CA LEU A 373 14.49 2.04 5.54
C LEU A 373 13.76 0.96 4.77
N THR A 374 13.04 0.11 5.50
CA THR A 374 12.11 -0.83 4.87
C THR A 374 10.70 -0.30 4.91
N THR A 375 9.87 -0.81 4.00
CA THR A 375 8.41 -0.74 4.08
C THR A 375 7.84 -2.13 3.86
N ASN A 376 7.03 -2.60 4.81
CA ASN A 376 6.30 -3.87 4.74
C ASN A 376 4.82 -3.58 4.47
N LYS A 377 4.18 -4.41 3.65
CA LYS A 377 2.76 -4.32 3.29
C LYS A 377 2.08 -5.66 3.59
N VAL A 378 1.06 -5.64 4.45
CA VAL A 378 0.26 -6.82 4.80
C VAL A 378 -1.05 -6.76 4.03
N TYR A 379 -1.33 -7.81 3.26
CA TYR A 379 -2.58 -7.95 2.52
C TYR A 379 -3.46 -9.04 3.13
N ASP A 380 -4.78 -8.85 3.07
CA ASP A 380 -5.72 -9.91 3.34
C ASP A 380 -5.54 -11.06 2.31
N PRO A 381 -5.43 -12.33 2.72
CA PRO A 381 -5.23 -13.44 1.80
C PRO A 381 -6.48 -13.81 0.98
N ALA A 382 -7.69 -13.54 1.49
CA ALA A 382 -8.96 -13.91 0.85
C ALA A 382 -9.51 -12.81 -0.06
N THR A 383 -9.54 -11.56 0.41
CA THR A 383 -9.99 -10.40 -0.36
C THR A 383 -8.86 -9.84 -1.21
N GLY A 384 -7.66 -9.72 -0.62
CA GLY A 384 -6.55 -8.98 -1.19
C GLY A 384 -6.53 -7.49 -0.87
N GLU A 385 -7.30 -7.02 0.12
CA GLU A 385 -7.20 -5.65 0.61
C GLU A 385 -5.87 -5.40 1.33
N LEU A 386 -5.43 -4.14 1.41
CA LEU A 386 -4.19 -3.75 2.07
C LEU A 386 -4.49 -3.41 3.53
N ILE A 387 -4.21 -4.32 4.47
CA ILE A 387 -4.56 -4.17 5.89
C ILE A 387 -3.57 -3.24 6.61
N SER A 388 -2.29 -3.28 6.26
CA SER A 388 -1.26 -2.53 6.98
C SER A 388 -0.09 -2.12 6.09
N ILE A 389 0.49 -0.95 6.37
CA ILE A 389 1.78 -0.49 5.83
C ILE A 389 2.65 -0.03 7.00
N GLN A 390 3.81 -0.66 7.17
CA GLN A 390 4.78 -0.30 8.22
C GLN A 390 6.11 0.09 7.60
N SER A 391 6.73 1.18 8.04
CA SER A 391 8.07 1.58 7.60
C SER A 391 9.00 1.85 8.78
N GLY A 392 10.25 1.42 8.67
CA GLY A 392 11.26 1.53 9.73
C GLY A 392 12.49 0.65 9.52
N PHE A 393 13.38 0.69 10.51
CA PHE A 393 14.54 -0.19 10.67
C PHE A 393 14.21 -1.25 11.74
N GLY A 394 13.91 -2.48 11.33
CA GLY A 394 13.34 -3.46 12.26
C GLY A 394 11.92 -3.09 12.73
N THR A 395 11.33 -3.96 13.53
CA THR A 395 9.86 -4.04 13.68
C THR A 395 9.29 -3.60 15.03
N GLU A 396 10.12 -3.18 15.99
CA GLU A 396 9.64 -2.73 17.31
C GLU A 396 9.01 -1.34 17.30
N SER A 397 9.64 -0.37 16.63
CA SER A 397 9.18 1.03 16.60
C SER A 397 9.24 1.60 15.18
N PRO A 398 8.31 1.19 14.29
CA PRO A 398 8.26 1.71 12.94
C PRO A 398 7.94 3.22 12.95
N ILE A 399 8.73 4.00 12.20
CA ILE A 399 8.53 5.45 12.01
C ILE A 399 7.17 5.80 11.38
N ARG A 400 6.45 4.80 10.87
CA ARG A 400 5.16 4.92 10.18
C ARG A 400 4.42 3.58 10.25
N ASN A 401 3.19 3.57 10.77
CA ASN A 401 2.41 2.34 10.98
C ASN A 401 0.94 2.59 10.62
N LEU A 402 0.64 2.49 9.33
CA LEU A 402 -0.70 2.70 8.77
C LEU A 402 -1.50 1.40 8.84
N GLY A 403 -2.77 1.49 9.22
CA GLY A 403 -3.73 0.39 9.21
C GLY A 403 -5.02 0.77 8.48
N TYR A 404 -5.70 -0.20 7.88
CA TYR A 404 -6.96 0.00 7.16
C TYR A 404 -7.96 -1.11 7.49
N THR A 405 -9.24 -0.77 7.50
CA THR A 405 -10.35 -1.73 7.56
C THR A 405 -11.32 -1.48 6.41
N TYR A 406 -12.03 -2.53 6.01
CA TYR A 406 -12.90 -2.52 4.82
C TYR A 406 -14.28 -3.11 5.12
N ASP A 407 -15.29 -2.74 4.34
CA ASP A 407 -16.58 -3.42 4.31
C ASP A 407 -16.64 -4.54 3.23
N LEU A 408 -17.80 -5.18 3.09
CA LEU A 408 -17.99 -6.29 2.15
C LEU A 408 -18.00 -5.88 0.66
N VAL A 409 -18.07 -4.59 0.34
CA VAL A 409 -18.04 -4.07 -1.03
C VAL A 409 -16.73 -3.32 -1.33
N ASP A 410 -15.69 -3.55 -0.52
CA ASP A 410 -14.35 -2.99 -0.64
C ASP A 410 -14.28 -1.45 -0.36
N ASN A 411 -15.22 -0.85 0.41
CA ASN A 411 -15.08 0.54 0.93
C ASN A 411 -14.15 0.58 2.15
N VAL A 412 -13.36 1.64 2.33
CA VAL A 412 -12.49 1.81 3.52
C VAL A 412 -13.31 2.34 4.69
N THR A 413 -13.56 1.52 5.71
CA THR A 413 -14.36 1.89 6.89
C THR A 413 -13.56 2.59 7.98
N ALA A 414 -12.25 2.39 8.03
CA ALA A 414 -11.34 3.16 8.87
C ALA A 414 -9.91 3.18 8.32
N ARG A 415 -9.17 4.23 8.65
CA ARG A 415 -7.70 4.30 8.51
C ARG A 415 -7.07 4.73 9.83
N LEU A 416 -5.93 4.15 10.17
CA LEU A 416 -5.24 4.37 11.44
C LEU A 416 -3.79 4.74 11.18
N ASP A 417 -3.26 5.74 11.88
CA ASP A 417 -1.82 5.95 12.05
C ASP A 417 -1.44 5.58 13.48
N ARG A 418 -1.06 4.32 13.67
CA ARG A 418 -0.73 3.75 14.97
C ARG A 418 0.59 4.29 15.54
N ALA A 419 1.47 4.84 14.69
CA ALA A 419 2.69 5.49 15.15
C ALA A 419 2.40 6.87 15.78
N GLN A 420 1.29 7.50 15.40
CA GLN A 420 0.87 8.81 15.90
C GLN A 420 -0.32 8.76 16.88
N GLY A 421 -0.97 7.60 17.05
CA GLY A 421 -2.14 7.47 17.91
C GLY A 421 -3.41 8.12 17.36
N ILE A 422 -3.50 8.30 16.03
CA ILE A 422 -4.68 8.88 15.35
C ILE A 422 -5.41 7.82 14.53
N GLN A 423 -6.73 7.94 14.49
CA GLN A 423 -7.65 7.07 13.77
C GLN A 423 -8.71 7.91 13.07
N GLU A 424 -9.12 7.51 11.88
CA GLU A 424 -10.28 8.05 11.19
C GLU A 424 -11.26 6.94 10.81
N TYR A 425 -12.55 7.22 10.99
CA TYR A 425 -13.66 6.32 10.68
C TYR A 425 -14.55 6.92 9.59
N PHE A 426 -15.08 6.05 8.72
CA PHE A 426 -15.85 6.46 7.56
C PHE A 426 -17.18 5.72 7.46
N GLN A 427 -18.21 6.42 6.96
CA GLN A 427 -19.52 5.86 6.65
C GLN A 427 -19.93 6.21 5.23
N TYR A 428 -20.77 5.36 4.65
CA TYR A 428 -21.20 5.43 3.26
C TYR A 428 -22.72 5.25 3.16
N ASP A 429 -23.32 5.80 2.10
CA ASP A 429 -24.71 5.51 1.73
C ASP A 429 -24.81 4.25 0.84
N ARG A 430 -26.02 3.95 0.34
CA ARG A 430 -26.25 2.73 -0.48
C ARG A 430 -25.68 2.83 -1.90
N LEU A 431 -25.22 4.00 -2.31
CA LEU A 431 -24.63 4.27 -3.61
C LEU A 431 -23.09 4.36 -3.52
N ASP A 432 -22.49 3.82 -2.45
CA ASP A 432 -21.05 3.84 -2.14
C ASP A 432 -20.48 5.28 -1.92
N ARG A 433 -21.30 6.31 -1.69
CA ARG A 433 -20.83 7.70 -1.50
C ARG A 433 -20.48 7.97 -0.04
N LEU A 434 -19.38 8.67 0.22
CA LEU A 434 -18.89 8.96 1.58
C LEU A 434 -19.82 9.95 2.30
N THR A 435 -20.48 9.54 3.39
CA THR A 435 -21.40 10.40 4.16
C THR A 435 -20.78 11.02 5.41
N THR A 436 -19.81 10.33 6.03
CA THR A 436 -19.20 10.78 7.29
C THR A 436 -17.71 10.46 7.31
N ALA A 437 -16.89 11.38 7.84
CA ALA A 437 -15.49 11.16 8.18
C ALA A 437 -15.19 11.72 9.57
N THR A 438 -14.91 10.85 10.55
CA THR A 438 -14.66 11.22 11.96
C THR A 438 -13.22 10.92 12.34
N VAL A 439 -12.49 11.93 12.83
CA VAL A 439 -11.10 11.83 13.30
C VAL A 439 -11.07 11.80 14.81
N THR A 440 -10.36 10.82 15.39
CA THR A 440 -10.19 10.65 16.83
C THR A 440 -8.74 10.33 17.20
N GLY A 441 -8.24 10.88 18.31
CA GLY A 441 -6.97 10.50 18.93
C GLY A 441 -6.23 11.69 19.53
N GLN A 442 -4.94 11.53 19.84
CA GLN A 442 -4.13 12.58 20.46
C GLN A 442 -2.68 12.54 19.97
N ILE A 443 -2.15 13.67 19.49
CA ILE A 443 -0.72 13.85 19.19
C ILE A 443 -0.14 14.86 20.16
N GLY A 444 0.79 14.43 21.00
CA GLY A 444 1.36 15.25 22.07
C GLY A 444 0.26 15.72 23.03
N GLN A 445 0.04 17.03 23.11
CA GLN A 445 -1.03 17.64 23.90
C GLN A 445 -2.26 18.06 23.07
N THR A 446 -2.24 17.85 21.73
CA THR A 446 -3.37 18.18 20.86
C THR A 446 -4.29 16.98 20.73
N SER A 447 -5.53 17.10 21.24
CA SER A 447 -6.59 16.11 21.07
C SER A 447 -7.39 16.38 19.80
N TYR A 448 -7.73 15.32 19.07
CA TYR A 448 -8.52 15.35 17.85
C TYR A 448 -9.82 14.60 18.09
N ASN A 449 -10.94 15.29 17.88
CA ASN A 449 -12.29 14.73 17.94
C ASN A 449 -13.22 15.58 17.06
N HIS A 450 -13.14 15.41 15.74
CA HIS A 450 -13.91 16.21 14.77
C HIS A 450 -14.53 15.33 13.69
N THR A 451 -15.72 15.71 13.24
CA THR A 451 -16.49 14.97 12.23
C THR A 451 -16.85 15.88 11.06
N ARG A 452 -16.51 15.45 9.84
CA ARG A 452 -17.04 16.01 8.60
C ARG A 452 -18.25 15.18 8.16
N ASN A 453 -19.34 15.86 7.80
CA ASN A 453 -20.55 15.25 7.26
C ASN A 453 -20.75 15.74 5.82
N TYR A 454 -21.21 14.83 4.96
CA TYR A 454 -21.49 15.05 3.55
C TYR A 454 -22.89 14.56 3.21
N THR A 455 -23.62 15.32 2.40
CA THR A 455 -24.92 14.89 1.85
C THR A 455 -24.94 15.05 0.33
N TYR A 456 -25.80 14.29 -0.33
CA TYR A 456 -25.89 14.26 -1.79
C TYR A 456 -27.33 14.34 -2.27
N ASP A 457 -27.54 14.74 -3.52
CA ASP A 457 -28.81 14.61 -4.23
C ASP A 457 -28.88 13.32 -5.07
N ILE A 458 -29.97 13.15 -5.82
CA ILE A 458 -30.18 12.02 -6.74
C ILE A 458 -29.33 12.11 -8.02
N GLN A 459 -28.73 13.26 -8.32
CA GLN A 459 -27.82 13.49 -9.45
C GLN A 459 -26.34 13.29 -9.03
N GLY A 460 -26.09 12.88 -7.78
CA GLY A 460 -24.74 12.67 -7.24
C GLY A 460 -23.99 13.97 -6.93
N ASN A 461 -24.66 15.12 -6.93
CA ASN A 461 -24.08 16.37 -6.47
C ASN A 461 -23.94 16.34 -4.96
N MET A 462 -22.85 16.90 -4.42
CA MET A 462 -22.68 17.10 -2.98
C MET A 462 -23.48 18.32 -2.56
N THR A 463 -24.55 18.15 -1.78
CA THR A 463 -25.44 19.24 -1.34
C THR A 463 -24.99 19.92 -0.05
N HIS A 464 -24.16 19.25 0.75
CA HIS A 464 -23.54 19.80 1.94
C HIS A 464 -22.18 19.14 2.21
N ASN A 465 -21.24 19.93 2.74
CA ASN A 465 -20.00 19.48 3.39
C ASN A 465 -19.82 20.35 4.63
N SER A 466 -19.75 19.77 5.83
CA SER A 466 -19.66 20.57 7.06
C SER A 466 -18.36 21.36 7.23
N GLY A 467 -17.35 21.17 6.37
CA GLY A 467 -16.16 22.03 6.26
C GLY A 467 -16.27 23.16 5.21
N VAL A 468 -17.39 23.28 4.50
CA VAL A 468 -17.63 24.31 3.46
C VAL A 468 -18.96 25.03 3.67
N GLY A 469 -20.04 24.29 3.87
CA GLY A 469 -21.41 24.79 3.92
C GLY A 469 -22.35 23.99 3.01
N GLY A 470 -23.51 24.58 2.71
CA GLY A 470 -24.42 24.09 1.66
C GLY A 470 -23.87 24.39 0.26
N TYR A 471 -24.36 23.65 -0.73
CA TYR A 471 -24.00 23.80 -2.14
C TYR A 471 -25.27 24.00 -2.97
N LEU A 472 -25.27 24.99 -3.85
CA LEU A 472 -26.33 25.22 -4.84
C LEU A 472 -25.82 24.92 -6.25
N TYR A 473 -26.72 24.51 -7.14
CA TYR A 473 -26.41 23.96 -8.46
C TYR A 473 -27.27 24.60 -9.54
N GLY A 474 -26.79 24.52 -10.79
CA GLY A 474 -27.59 24.89 -11.96
C GLY A 474 -28.89 24.08 -12.06
N ALA A 475 -29.89 24.64 -12.73
CA ALA A 475 -31.20 24.01 -12.81
C ALA A 475 -31.19 22.72 -13.65
N ALA A 476 -31.83 21.66 -13.16
CA ALA A 476 -32.04 20.43 -13.92
C ALA A 476 -32.80 20.73 -15.23
N GLY A 477 -32.25 20.26 -16.37
CA GLY A 477 -32.80 20.54 -17.70
C GLY A 477 -32.31 21.84 -18.36
N ALA A 478 -31.46 22.62 -17.71
CA ALA A 478 -30.77 23.74 -18.37
C ALA A 478 -29.81 23.22 -19.46
N VAL A 479 -29.87 23.87 -20.63
CA VAL A 479 -28.92 23.67 -21.75
C VAL A 479 -27.85 24.79 -21.79
N ALA A 480 -28.02 25.80 -20.95
CA ALA A 480 -27.09 26.91 -20.74
C ALA A 480 -26.34 26.73 -19.40
N GLN A 481 -25.16 27.33 -19.30
CA GLN A 481 -24.35 27.26 -18.08
C GLN A 481 -24.81 28.27 -17.03
N PRO A 482 -24.72 27.95 -15.72
CA PRO A 482 -24.19 26.72 -15.13
C PRO A 482 -25.12 25.50 -15.29
N GLY A 483 -24.56 24.36 -15.69
CA GLY A 483 -25.27 23.09 -15.85
C GLY A 483 -25.73 22.43 -14.54
N PRO A 484 -26.51 21.34 -14.60
CA PRO A 484 -27.12 20.67 -13.44
C PRO A 484 -26.11 20.11 -12.43
N HIS A 485 -24.87 19.87 -12.86
CA HIS A 485 -23.80 19.46 -11.96
C HIS A 485 -22.74 20.56 -11.73
N ALA A 486 -22.92 21.76 -12.28
CA ALA A 486 -22.06 22.91 -11.99
C ALA A 486 -22.51 23.59 -10.67
N VAL A 487 -21.57 23.81 -9.74
CA VAL A 487 -21.87 24.39 -8.43
C VAL A 487 -21.88 25.91 -8.54
N MET A 488 -23.01 26.56 -8.22
CA MET A 488 -23.19 28.01 -8.30
C MET A 488 -22.72 28.73 -7.04
N GLU A 489 -22.94 28.09 -5.89
CA GLU A 489 -22.61 28.63 -4.57
C GLU A 489 -22.13 27.49 -3.68
N ALA A 490 -21.08 27.70 -2.90
CA ALA A 490 -20.59 26.75 -1.90
C ALA A 490 -20.21 27.50 -0.61
N GLY A 491 -20.97 27.28 0.47
CA GLY A 491 -20.87 28.14 1.66
C GLY A 491 -21.24 29.57 1.30
N ASN A 492 -20.28 30.50 1.43
CA ASN A 492 -20.46 31.92 1.08
C ASN A 492 -19.73 32.30 -0.24
N GLN A 493 -19.36 31.31 -1.06
CA GLN A 493 -18.53 31.51 -2.26
C GLN A 493 -19.35 31.35 -3.53
N GLU A 494 -19.56 32.45 -4.26
CA GLU A 494 -20.13 32.45 -5.62
C GLU A 494 -19.13 31.87 -6.63
N ILE A 495 -19.64 31.07 -7.57
CA ILE A 495 -18.87 30.33 -8.57
C ILE A 495 -19.53 30.50 -9.95
N GLN A 496 -18.71 30.76 -10.98
CA GLN A 496 -19.13 31.06 -12.34
C GLN A 496 -18.40 30.17 -13.36
N TYR A 497 -19.01 29.97 -14.53
CA TYR A 497 -18.54 29.03 -15.58
C TYR A 497 -18.54 29.67 -16.97
N ASP A 498 -17.68 29.17 -17.87
CA ASP A 498 -17.79 29.40 -19.31
C ASP A 498 -18.81 28.45 -19.96
N ALA A 499 -19.17 28.70 -21.23
CA ALA A 499 -20.17 27.90 -21.96
C ALA A 499 -19.81 26.41 -22.13
N ASN A 500 -18.54 26.00 -21.93
CA ASN A 500 -18.10 24.61 -21.97
C ASN A 500 -18.18 23.92 -20.59
N GLY A 501 -18.74 24.58 -19.56
CA GLY A 501 -18.76 24.04 -18.20
C GLY A 501 -17.39 24.07 -17.52
N SER A 502 -16.57 25.07 -17.83
CA SER A 502 -15.27 25.25 -17.17
C SER A 502 -15.32 26.46 -16.24
N MET A 503 -15.05 26.25 -14.95
CA MET A 503 -15.17 27.27 -13.89
C MET A 503 -14.25 28.46 -14.18
N THR A 504 -14.80 29.67 -14.30
CA THR A 504 -14.06 30.91 -14.61
C THR A 504 -13.77 31.78 -13.38
N ARG A 505 -14.60 31.66 -12.35
CA ARG A 505 -14.44 32.36 -11.07
C ARG A 505 -14.93 31.48 -9.92
N ALA A 506 -14.26 31.56 -8.78
CA ALA A 506 -14.74 31.05 -7.50
C ALA A 506 -14.25 31.98 -6.39
N GLY A 507 -15.11 32.88 -5.89
CA GLY A 507 -14.72 33.91 -4.91
C GLY A 507 -13.58 34.81 -5.40
N ASP A 508 -12.45 34.78 -4.70
CA ASP A 508 -11.23 35.56 -4.98
C ASP A 508 -10.34 34.97 -6.10
N ARG A 509 -10.68 33.76 -6.59
CA ARG A 509 -9.94 33.05 -7.64
C ARG A 509 -10.58 33.29 -9.01
N ALA A 510 -9.76 33.64 -10.01
CA ALA A 510 -10.15 33.68 -11.41
C ALA A 510 -9.35 32.66 -12.23
N ILE A 511 -9.99 32.05 -13.22
CA ILE A 511 -9.44 30.96 -14.04
C ILE A 511 -9.72 31.24 -15.52
N ALA A 512 -8.69 31.17 -16.35
CA ALA A 512 -8.82 31.17 -17.80
C ALA A 512 -8.57 29.77 -18.38
N TRP A 513 -9.19 29.46 -19.52
CA TRP A 513 -9.14 28.14 -20.15
C TRP A 513 -8.61 28.20 -21.58
N THR A 514 -8.04 27.09 -22.05
CA THR A 514 -7.71 26.86 -23.46
C THR A 514 -8.95 26.40 -24.25
N SER A 515 -8.87 26.43 -25.58
CA SER A 515 -9.88 25.85 -26.49
C SER A 515 -10.12 24.35 -26.30
N PHE A 516 -9.20 23.67 -25.63
CA PHE A 516 -9.26 22.26 -25.28
C PHE A 516 -9.55 22.02 -23.79
N ASN A 517 -10.16 23.01 -23.12
CA ASN A 517 -10.65 22.97 -21.74
C ASN A 517 -9.61 22.49 -20.72
N LYS A 518 -8.36 22.94 -20.89
CA LYS A 518 -7.33 22.88 -19.85
C LYS A 518 -7.09 24.27 -19.27
N PRO A 519 -6.68 24.39 -17.99
CA PRO A 519 -6.43 25.70 -17.40
C PRO A 519 -5.30 26.40 -18.14
N LYS A 520 -5.55 27.62 -18.63
CA LYS A 520 -4.54 28.48 -19.25
C LYS A 520 -3.82 29.31 -18.20
N SER A 521 -4.58 29.85 -17.23
CA SER A 521 -4.04 30.57 -16.08
C SER A 521 -4.97 30.58 -14.88
N PHE A 522 -4.40 30.83 -13.71
CA PHE A 522 -5.07 31.11 -12.45
C PHE A 522 -4.61 32.46 -11.91
N GLN A 523 -5.50 33.19 -11.26
CA GLN A 523 -5.20 34.44 -10.56
C GLN A 523 -5.90 34.47 -9.19
N ARG A 524 -5.19 34.93 -8.17
CA ARG A 524 -5.70 35.09 -6.80
C ARG A 524 -4.84 36.08 -6.02
N GLY A 525 -5.44 37.08 -5.37
CA GLY A 525 -4.72 38.00 -4.49
C GLY A 525 -3.47 38.65 -5.12
N GLY A 526 -3.55 39.01 -6.41
CA GLY A 526 -2.42 39.55 -7.20
C GLY A 526 -1.41 38.51 -7.72
N LYS A 527 -1.40 37.28 -7.21
CA LYS A 527 -0.57 36.19 -7.73
C LYS A 527 -1.18 35.63 -9.02
N THR A 528 -0.33 35.27 -9.97
CA THR A 528 -0.72 34.63 -11.23
C THR A 528 0.05 33.33 -11.43
N ILE A 529 -0.59 32.33 -12.03
CA ILE A 529 0.04 31.12 -12.57
C ILE A 529 -0.46 30.93 -14.00
N ALA A 530 0.41 30.60 -14.94
CA ALA A 530 0.11 30.33 -16.34
C ALA A 530 0.75 29.00 -16.78
N PHE A 531 0.13 28.34 -17.76
CA PHE A 531 0.54 27.02 -18.25
C PHE A 531 0.64 26.98 -19.77
N ASP A 532 1.66 26.30 -20.29
CA ASP A 532 1.82 26.00 -21.71
C ASP A 532 1.79 24.48 -21.96
N TYR A 533 1.19 24.11 -23.09
CA TYR A 533 0.85 22.73 -23.43
C TYR A 533 1.52 22.29 -24.73
N GLY A 534 2.00 21.05 -24.74
CA GLY A 534 2.60 20.43 -25.91
C GLY A 534 1.55 19.88 -26.90
N PRO A 535 2.00 19.30 -28.03
CA PRO A 535 1.16 18.69 -29.05
C PRO A 535 0.18 17.62 -28.53
N ASP A 536 0.60 16.87 -27.51
CA ASP A 536 -0.18 15.86 -26.77
C ASP A 536 -1.12 16.45 -25.71
N ARG A 537 -1.21 17.78 -25.62
CA ARG A 537 -1.90 18.55 -24.57
C ARG A 537 -1.41 18.24 -23.15
N ALA A 538 -0.21 17.66 -23.00
CA ALA A 538 0.48 17.61 -21.71
C ALA A 538 1.13 18.97 -21.42
N ARG A 539 1.12 19.42 -20.17
CA ARG A 539 1.79 20.67 -19.78
C ARG A 539 3.30 20.46 -19.85
N TYR A 540 4.02 21.36 -20.53
CA TYR A 540 5.49 21.37 -20.56
C TYR A 540 6.09 22.56 -19.81
N ARG A 541 5.35 23.65 -19.59
CA ARG A 541 5.80 24.81 -18.81
C ARG A 541 4.71 25.30 -17.85
N LYS A 542 5.14 25.74 -16.66
CA LYS A 542 4.39 26.56 -15.69
C LYS A 542 5.21 27.82 -15.45
N VAL A 543 4.57 28.98 -15.40
CA VAL A 543 5.16 30.23 -14.92
C VAL A 543 4.24 30.77 -13.85
N GLY A 544 4.76 31.17 -12.70
CA GLY A 544 3.94 31.74 -11.65
C GLY A 544 4.72 32.48 -10.58
N THR A 545 4.01 33.10 -9.66
CA THR A 545 4.60 33.79 -8.51
C THR A 545 4.70 32.83 -7.33
N THR A 546 5.90 32.64 -6.78
CA THR A 546 6.09 31.88 -5.53
C THR A 546 5.37 32.53 -4.35
N THR A 547 5.21 31.81 -3.23
CA THR A 547 4.64 32.36 -1.99
C THR A 547 5.31 33.67 -1.55
N GLY A 548 6.63 33.80 -1.78
CA GLY A 548 7.43 35.00 -1.46
C GLY A 548 7.47 36.10 -2.53
N GLY A 549 6.66 36.03 -3.59
CA GLY A 549 6.56 37.10 -4.59
C GLY A 549 7.49 36.99 -5.80
N ASN A 550 8.47 36.08 -5.78
CA ASN A 550 9.41 35.90 -6.89
C ASN A 550 8.78 35.11 -8.05
N THR A 551 9.05 35.48 -9.29
CA THR A 551 8.68 34.68 -10.47
C THR A 551 9.46 33.37 -10.49
N GLN A 552 8.74 32.26 -10.51
CA GLN A 552 9.25 30.91 -10.74
C GLN A 552 8.74 30.38 -12.09
N ARG A 553 9.64 29.72 -12.81
CA ARG A 553 9.35 28.95 -14.02
C ARG A 553 9.64 27.48 -13.76
N THR A 554 8.72 26.59 -14.14
CA THR A 554 8.92 25.13 -14.10
C THR A 554 8.80 24.56 -15.51
N ILE A 555 9.81 23.80 -15.96
CA ILE A 555 9.76 22.98 -17.17
C ILE A 555 9.49 21.53 -16.77
N TYR A 556 8.55 20.87 -17.44
CA TYR A 556 8.14 19.49 -17.18
C TYR A 556 8.50 18.58 -18.36
N LEU A 557 9.16 17.45 -18.10
CA LEU A 557 9.45 16.43 -19.10
C LEU A 557 8.74 15.13 -18.74
N GLY A 558 7.44 15.12 -19.04
CA GLY A 558 6.55 14.04 -18.67
C GLY A 558 6.49 13.86 -17.15
N LYS A 559 6.83 12.67 -16.66
CA LYS A 559 6.82 12.34 -15.23
C LYS A 559 8.23 12.20 -14.61
N LEU A 560 9.29 12.23 -15.42
CA LEU A 560 10.63 11.79 -14.99
C LEU A 560 11.55 12.93 -14.53
N PHE A 561 11.29 14.16 -14.96
CA PHE A 561 12.15 15.31 -14.70
C PHE A 561 11.34 16.62 -14.69
N GLU A 562 11.67 17.49 -13.73
CA GLU A 562 11.22 18.88 -13.67
C GLU A 562 12.43 19.80 -13.43
N GLN A 563 12.48 20.95 -14.08
CA GLN A 563 13.45 22.01 -13.77
C GLN A 563 12.71 23.26 -13.32
N GLU A 564 12.97 23.69 -12.09
CA GLU A 564 12.51 24.95 -11.52
C GLU A 564 13.61 26.01 -11.66
N THR A 565 13.23 27.23 -12.05
CA THR A 565 14.11 28.41 -12.05
C THR A 565 13.43 29.52 -11.27
N THR A 566 14.14 30.12 -10.30
CA THR A 566 13.68 31.26 -9.52
C THR A 566 14.88 32.18 -9.27
N GLY A 567 14.92 33.34 -9.92
CA GLY A 567 16.15 34.16 -9.97
C GLY A 567 17.31 33.34 -10.55
N ASP A 568 18.48 33.43 -9.90
CA ASP A 568 19.69 32.68 -10.27
C ASP A 568 19.73 31.24 -9.72
N THR A 569 18.68 30.79 -9.02
CA THR A 569 18.55 29.41 -8.52
C THR A 569 17.90 28.52 -9.58
N VAL A 570 18.59 27.45 -9.98
CA VAL A 570 18.08 26.38 -10.85
C VAL A 570 18.04 25.07 -10.07
N ARG A 571 16.85 24.48 -9.93
CA ARG A 571 16.65 23.21 -9.23
C ARG A 571 16.12 22.14 -10.19
N ARG A 572 16.86 21.06 -10.37
CA ARG A 572 16.53 19.92 -11.24
C ARG A 572 16.10 18.72 -10.42
N LYS A 573 14.81 18.38 -10.51
CA LYS A 573 14.16 17.28 -9.77
C LYS A 573 14.04 16.05 -10.67
N HIS A 574 14.75 14.99 -10.30
CA HIS A 574 14.75 13.72 -11.02
C HIS A 574 13.84 12.73 -10.30
N PHE A 575 12.74 12.32 -10.94
CA PHE A 575 11.75 11.46 -10.33
C PHE A 575 12.05 9.99 -10.63
N ILE A 576 12.14 9.17 -9.58
CA ILE A 576 12.47 7.74 -9.66
C ILE A 576 11.20 6.93 -9.33
N TYR A 577 10.72 6.16 -10.30
CA TYR A 577 9.51 5.33 -10.19
C TYR A 577 9.84 3.85 -10.18
N ALA A 578 9.41 3.13 -9.14
CA ALA A 578 9.45 1.67 -9.05
C ALA A 578 8.04 1.10 -8.96
N ASP A 579 7.77 0.01 -9.69
CA ASP A 579 6.46 -0.67 -9.72
C ASP A 579 5.25 0.26 -9.98
N GLY A 580 5.48 1.35 -10.73
CA GLY A 580 4.47 2.38 -11.02
C GLY A 580 4.25 3.42 -9.92
N GLN A 581 4.96 3.35 -8.78
CA GLN A 581 4.94 4.34 -7.70
C GLN A 581 6.22 5.20 -7.72
N LEU A 582 6.11 6.52 -7.48
CA LEU A 582 7.28 7.39 -7.30
C LEU A 582 7.88 7.13 -5.91
N VAL A 583 9.11 6.61 -5.87
CA VAL A 583 9.77 6.09 -4.65
C VAL A 583 10.88 6.99 -4.14
N ALA A 584 11.54 7.75 -5.02
CA ALA A 584 12.54 8.74 -4.65
C ALA A 584 12.52 9.93 -5.60
N ILE A 585 12.97 11.09 -5.11
CA ILE A 585 13.35 12.25 -5.92
C ILE A 585 14.82 12.53 -5.61
N HIS A 586 15.63 12.69 -6.64
CA HIS A 586 17.00 13.17 -6.52
C HIS A 586 17.07 14.59 -7.08
N ILE A 587 17.47 15.54 -6.26
CA ILE A 587 17.41 16.98 -6.53
C ILE A 587 18.84 17.50 -6.66
N LYS A 588 19.15 18.16 -7.78
CA LYS A 588 20.37 18.96 -7.94
C LYS A 588 19.99 20.43 -7.95
N THR A 589 20.65 21.25 -7.13
CA THR A 589 20.42 22.70 -7.09
C THR A 589 21.70 23.43 -7.49
N GLU A 590 21.58 24.45 -8.35
CA GLU A 590 22.64 25.40 -8.71
C GLU A 590 22.17 26.80 -8.32
N GLU A 591 23.02 27.60 -7.68
CA GLU A 591 22.74 28.99 -7.30
C GLU A 591 23.84 29.89 -7.89
N GLY A 592 23.48 30.83 -8.77
CA GLY A 592 24.47 31.63 -9.50
C GLY A 592 25.40 30.78 -10.39
N GLY A 593 24.95 29.59 -10.79
CA GLY A 593 25.75 28.58 -11.49
C GLY A 593 26.66 27.73 -10.59
N VAL A 594 26.69 27.97 -9.27
CA VAL A 594 27.45 27.16 -8.30
C VAL A 594 26.60 25.96 -7.84
N PRO A 595 27.06 24.71 -8.04
CA PRO A 595 26.36 23.53 -7.54
C PRO A 595 26.30 23.52 -6.01
N GLN A 596 25.11 23.26 -5.48
CA GLN A 596 24.85 22.98 -4.07
C GLN A 596 24.90 21.46 -3.83
N PRO A 597 25.02 21.00 -2.57
CA PRO A 597 24.93 19.57 -2.26
C PRO A 597 23.65 18.94 -2.83
N ASP A 598 23.80 17.78 -3.47
CA ASP A 598 22.65 17.02 -3.99
C ASP A 598 21.71 16.61 -2.83
N GLU A 599 20.43 16.43 -3.12
CA GLU A 599 19.44 15.97 -2.14
C GLU A 599 18.63 14.79 -2.66
N THR A 600 18.89 13.60 -2.11
CA THR A 600 18.03 12.42 -2.31
C THR A 600 16.95 12.36 -1.24
N ARG A 601 15.68 12.23 -1.67
CA ARG A 601 14.49 12.17 -0.80
C ARG A 601 13.67 10.94 -1.15
N TYR A 602 13.33 10.12 -0.16
CA TYR A 602 12.53 8.90 -0.32
C TYR A 602 11.08 9.14 0.09
N LEU A 603 10.12 8.69 -0.72
CA LEU A 603 8.71 9.05 -0.62
C LEU A 603 7.87 7.84 -0.20
N HIS A 604 7.30 7.93 1.00
CA HIS A 604 6.42 6.91 1.57
C HIS A 604 4.95 7.25 1.27
N ARG A 605 4.14 6.22 0.99
CA ARG A 605 2.79 6.38 0.42
C ARG A 605 1.71 5.54 1.08
N ASP A 606 0.55 6.15 1.26
CA ASP A 606 -0.69 5.50 1.73
C ASP A 606 -1.26 4.47 0.73
N ASN A 607 -2.41 3.89 1.06
CA ASN A 607 -3.15 2.95 0.20
C ASN A 607 -3.64 3.55 -1.13
N LEU A 608 -3.90 4.87 -1.19
CA LEU A 608 -4.30 5.61 -2.40
C LEU A 608 -3.09 6.00 -3.27
N GLY A 609 -1.88 5.97 -2.71
CA GLY A 609 -0.66 6.45 -3.33
C GLY A 609 -0.35 7.91 -3.05
N SER A 610 -1.07 8.58 -2.14
CA SER A 610 -0.71 9.91 -1.61
C SER A 610 0.64 9.85 -0.89
N ILE A 611 1.41 10.93 -0.94
CA ILE A 611 2.69 11.00 -0.24
C ILE A 611 2.42 11.46 1.20
N ASP A 612 2.67 10.60 2.19
CA ASP A 612 2.35 10.88 3.61
C ASP A 612 3.59 11.23 4.45
N THR A 613 4.76 10.68 4.09
CA THR A 613 6.01 10.88 4.82
C THR A 613 7.16 10.94 3.82
N ILE A 614 8.12 11.85 4.03
CA ILE A 614 9.35 11.96 3.24
C ILE A 614 10.55 11.80 4.18
N THR A 615 11.54 11.00 3.76
CA THR A 615 12.78 10.77 4.52
C THR A 615 14.02 11.15 3.70
N ASP A 616 15.07 11.62 4.37
CA ASP A 616 16.37 11.94 3.78
C ASP A 616 17.22 10.69 3.45
N GLY A 617 18.46 10.89 3.00
CA GLY A 617 19.45 9.85 2.74
C GLY A 617 19.87 9.03 3.98
N ARG A 618 19.56 9.49 5.19
CA ARG A 618 19.88 8.85 6.48
C ARG A 618 18.66 8.22 7.17
N GLY A 619 17.51 8.19 6.50
CA GLY A 619 16.27 7.64 7.04
C GLY A 619 15.54 8.55 8.02
N ASN A 620 16.03 9.78 8.26
CA ASN A 620 15.33 10.75 9.10
C ASN A 620 14.08 11.25 8.39
N ILE A 621 12.99 11.44 9.12
CA ILE A 621 11.80 12.12 8.59
C ILE A 621 12.12 13.61 8.43
N VAL A 622 12.01 14.10 7.20
CA VAL A 622 12.16 15.53 6.87
C VAL A 622 10.83 16.20 6.55
N GLU A 623 9.79 15.42 6.22
CA GLU A 623 8.45 15.94 5.98
C GLU A 623 7.36 14.93 6.34
N ARG A 624 6.23 15.41 6.87
CA ARG A 624 4.97 14.65 6.98
C ARG A 624 3.83 15.46 6.41
N MET A 625 2.94 14.78 5.71
CA MET A 625 1.74 15.34 5.11
C MET A 625 0.55 14.46 5.47
N SER A 626 -0.61 15.08 5.69
CA SER A 626 -1.89 14.38 5.83
C SER A 626 -2.96 15.11 5.03
N TYR A 627 -4.02 14.40 4.67
CA TYR A 627 -5.09 14.89 3.81
C TYR A 627 -6.44 14.50 4.40
N GLU A 628 -7.45 15.37 4.32
CA GLU A 628 -8.84 15.00 4.59
C GLU A 628 -9.33 13.99 3.52
N ALA A 629 -10.51 13.38 3.70
CA ALA A 629 -10.98 12.31 2.82
C ALA A 629 -11.05 12.71 1.33
N PHE A 630 -11.51 13.93 1.03
CA PHE A 630 -11.53 14.50 -0.32
C PHE A 630 -10.19 15.13 -0.76
N GLY A 631 -9.09 14.89 -0.06
CA GLY A 631 -7.74 15.27 -0.47
C GLY A 631 -7.28 16.67 -0.06
N GLN A 632 -8.09 17.42 0.68
CA GLN A 632 -7.67 18.72 1.24
C GLN A 632 -6.46 18.51 2.14
N ARG A 633 -5.36 19.22 1.86
CA ARG A 633 -4.15 19.14 2.69
C ARG A 633 -4.47 19.65 4.10
N ARG A 634 -4.17 18.83 5.12
CA ARG A 634 -4.32 19.18 6.54
C ARG A 634 -3.31 20.25 6.95
N ALA A 635 -3.67 21.08 7.92
CA ALA A 635 -2.77 22.09 8.44
C ALA A 635 -1.74 21.42 9.39
N GLY A 636 -0.48 21.39 8.98
CA GLY A 636 0.54 20.61 9.67
C GLY A 636 0.20 19.11 9.78
N ASN A 637 0.76 18.45 10.78
CA ASN A 637 0.60 17.02 10.97
C ASN A 637 -0.71 16.70 11.72
N TRP A 638 -1.76 16.37 10.96
CA TRP A 638 -3.11 15.95 11.37
C TRP A 638 -4.15 17.00 11.84
N ARG A 639 -3.85 18.31 11.87
CA ARG A 639 -4.91 19.31 12.18
C ARG A 639 -5.86 19.53 11.01
N ALA A 640 -7.08 19.97 11.31
CA ALA A 640 -8.07 20.28 10.28
C ALA A 640 -7.55 21.41 9.38
N ALA A 641 -7.90 21.41 8.10
CA ALA A 641 -7.37 22.40 7.15
C ALA A 641 -7.84 23.85 7.43
N ASP A 642 -8.91 23.98 8.22
CA ASP A 642 -9.57 25.18 8.70
C ASP A 642 -9.21 25.57 10.15
N ASP A 643 -8.23 24.90 10.79
CA ASP A 643 -7.76 25.25 12.14
C ASP A 643 -7.01 26.59 12.15
N PRO A 644 -7.55 27.67 12.76
CA PRO A 644 -6.94 29.00 12.76
C PRO A 644 -5.68 29.08 13.64
N LEU A 645 -5.40 28.06 14.47
CA LEU A 645 -4.20 27.98 15.31
C LEU A 645 -3.11 27.09 14.69
N ALA A 646 -3.32 26.60 13.46
CA ALA A 646 -2.35 25.81 12.73
C ALA A 646 -1.65 26.66 11.66
N GLY A 647 -0.34 26.90 11.84
CA GLY A 647 0.48 27.49 10.78
C GLY A 647 0.49 26.59 9.55
N PHE A 648 0.17 27.13 8.37
CA PHE A 648 0.17 26.38 7.13
C PHE A 648 1.60 26.06 6.69
N VAL A 649 1.99 24.78 6.76
CA VAL A 649 3.32 24.30 6.35
C VAL A 649 3.24 23.83 4.90
N LEU A 650 3.86 24.59 4.01
CA LEU A 650 4.08 24.18 2.62
C LEU A 650 5.14 23.08 2.53
N PRO A 651 4.97 22.07 1.67
CA PRO A 651 6.01 21.09 1.36
C PRO A 651 7.30 21.75 0.86
N ALA A 652 8.45 21.32 1.41
CA ALA A 652 9.74 21.91 1.07
C ALA A 652 10.38 21.26 -0.16
N PHE A 653 10.18 19.95 -0.34
CA PHE A 653 10.90 19.17 -1.35
C PHE A 653 10.07 18.92 -2.62
N THR A 654 8.76 18.69 -2.48
CA THR A 654 7.86 18.45 -3.61
C THR A 654 6.45 18.95 -3.31
N ASN A 655 5.84 19.65 -4.26
CA ASN A 655 4.42 19.99 -4.22
C ASN A 655 3.52 18.80 -4.58
N ARG A 656 4.08 17.59 -4.81
CA ARG A 656 3.30 16.37 -5.04
C ARG A 656 2.76 15.83 -3.72
N GLY A 657 1.45 15.55 -3.67
CA GLY A 657 0.76 15.19 -2.43
C GLY A 657 -0.31 14.13 -2.60
N PHE A 658 -1.57 14.53 -2.43
CA PHE A 658 -2.75 13.67 -2.51
C PHE A 658 -2.77 12.87 -3.82
N THR A 659 -2.93 11.54 -3.70
CA THR A 659 -2.88 10.58 -4.82
C THR A 659 -1.66 10.69 -5.76
N GLY A 660 -0.59 11.37 -5.33
CA GLY A 660 0.64 11.61 -6.09
C GLY A 660 0.59 12.78 -7.10
N HIS A 661 -0.50 13.55 -7.11
CA HIS A 661 -0.67 14.71 -7.99
C HIS A 661 0.06 15.95 -7.48
N GLU A 662 0.37 16.88 -8.39
CA GLU A 662 0.92 18.18 -8.04
C GLU A 662 -0.17 19.06 -7.42
N HIS A 663 0.12 19.63 -6.26
CA HIS A 663 -0.66 20.71 -5.67
C HIS A 663 -0.15 22.05 -6.21
N VAL A 664 -1.09 22.94 -6.47
CA VAL A 664 -0.89 24.35 -6.83
C VAL A 664 -1.30 25.14 -5.60
N ASP A 665 -0.46 25.05 -4.56
CA ASP A 665 -0.82 25.47 -3.21
C ASP A 665 -1.10 26.99 -3.12
N GLU A 666 -0.60 27.82 -4.06
CA GLU A 666 -0.95 29.25 -4.14
C GLU A 666 -2.43 29.50 -4.50
N MET A 667 -3.10 28.50 -5.08
CA MET A 667 -4.49 28.55 -5.53
C MET A 667 -5.40 27.54 -4.78
N ASP A 668 -4.85 26.82 -3.79
CA ASP A 668 -5.47 25.67 -3.10
C ASP A 668 -5.97 24.54 -4.04
N PHE A 669 -5.42 24.40 -5.24
CA PHE A 669 -5.89 23.42 -6.24
C PHE A 669 -4.97 22.20 -6.36
N VAL A 670 -5.49 21.07 -6.87
CA VAL A 670 -4.71 19.88 -7.24
C VAL A 670 -4.76 19.69 -8.76
N HIS A 671 -3.61 19.70 -9.41
CA HIS A 671 -3.49 19.57 -10.86
C HIS A 671 -3.34 18.10 -11.28
N MET A 672 -4.45 17.49 -11.73
CA MET A 672 -4.50 16.07 -12.10
C MET A 672 -4.12 15.79 -13.57
N ASN A 673 -3.46 16.75 -14.24
CA ASN A 673 -3.01 16.73 -15.64
C ASN A 673 -4.15 16.80 -16.68
N GLY A 674 -5.17 15.95 -16.57
CA GLY A 674 -6.37 15.99 -17.41
C GLY A 674 -7.21 17.22 -17.11
N ARG A 675 -7.63 17.31 -15.85
CA ARG A 675 -8.41 18.39 -15.25
C ARG A 675 -7.74 18.89 -13.97
N VAL A 676 -8.28 19.95 -13.39
CA VAL A 676 -7.89 20.48 -12.08
C VAL A 676 -9.03 20.28 -11.10
N TYR A 677 -8.66 19.96 -9.86
CA TYR A 677 -9.52 19.56 -8.78
C TYR A 677 -9.44 20.57 -7.64
N ASP A 678 -10.58 21.00 -7.11
CA ASP A 678 -10.65 21.74 -5.85
C ASP A 678 -10.92 20.72 -4.72
N PRO A 679 -9.91 20.42 -3.87
CA PRO A 679 -10.05 19.46 -2.79
C PRO A 679 -10.87 19.97 -1.60
N ARG A 680 -11.11 21.28 -1.48
CA ARG A 680 -12.00 21.88 -0.47
C ARG A 680 -13.45 21.69 -0.88
N LEU A 681 -13.78 21.97 -2.14
CA LEU A 681 -15.11 21.72 -2.71
C LEU A 681 -15.39 20.23 -2.91
N GLY A 682 -14.35 19.40 -3.07
CA GLY A 682 -14.49 17.98 -3.38
C GLY A 682 -14.82 17.69 -4.85
N ARG A 683 -14.57 18.64 -5.76
CA ARG A 683 -15.06 18.60 -7.16
C ARG A 683 -14.04 19.11 -8.18
N PHE A 684 -14.15 18.66 -9.42
CA PHE A 684 -13.35 19.19 -10.53
C PHE A 684 -13.83 20.60 -10.96
N LEU A 685 -12.91 21.40 -11.50
CA LEU A 685 -13.18 22.73 -12.04
C LEU A 685 -13.83 22.70 -13.42
N SER A 686 -13.76 21.57 -14.13
CA SER A 686 -14.36 21.40 -15.46
C SER A 686 -15.00 20.01 -15.61
N ALA A 687 -16.04 19.95 -16.45
CA ALA A 687 -16.73 18.72 -16.78
C ALA A 687 -15.77 17.69 -17.43
N ASP A 688 -15.86 16.41 -17.03
CA ASP A 688 -15.17 15.31 -17.72
C ASP A 688 -15.74 15.16 -19.13
N PRO A 689 -14.95 15.19 -20.22
CA PRO A 689 -15.43 14.85 -21.54
C PRO A 689 -15.87 13.37 -21.66
N ASN A 690 -15.44 12.49 -20.75
CA ASN A 690 -15.69 11.05 -20.80
C ASN A 690 -16.75 10.60 -19.78
N ILE A 691 -17.67 9.73 -20.21
CA ILE A 691 -18.56 8.97 -19.32
C ILE A 691 -17.95 7.58 -19.15
N GLN A 692 -17.42 7.29 -17.95
CA GLN A 692 -16.61 6.09 -17.69
C GLN A 692 -17.46 4.85 -17.33
N ALA A 693 -18.66 5.06 -16.78
CA ALA A 693 -19.63 4.01 -16.50
C ALA A 693 -21.03 4.40 -17.01
N PRO A 694 -21.32 4.22 -18.32
CA PRO A 694 -22.59 4.62 -18.94
C PRO A 694 -23.87 3.98 -18.37
N TYR A 695 -23.73 3.00 -17.46
CA TYR A 695 -24.86 2.33 -16.80
C TYR A 695 -24.93 2.65 -15.30
N SER A 696 -24.34 3.77 -14.86
CA SER A 696 -24.55 4.33 -13.52
C SER A 696 -24.74 5.84 -13.62
N SER A 697 -25.82 6.33 -13.02
CA SER A 697 -26.19 7.75 -12.98
C SER A 697 -25.06 8.64 -12.47
N GLN A 698 -24.34 8.19 -11.45
CA GLN A 698 -23.23 8.92 -10.84
C GLN A 698 -22.10 9.25 -11.84
N SER A 699 -21.95 8.45 -12.92
CA SER A 699 -20.96 8.74 -13.97
C SER A 699 -21.38 9.88 -14.92
N TYR A 700 -22.61 10.37 -14.83
CA TYR A 700 -23.09 11.55 -15.56
C TYR A 700 -22.89 12.84 -14.77
N ASN A 701 -22.55 12.76 -13.47
CA ASN A 701 -22.06 13.91 -12.71
C ASN A 701 -20.61 14.23 -13.09
N ARG A 702 -20.45 15.01 -14.18
CA ARG A 702 -19.15 15.24 -14.83
C ARG A 702 -18.10 15.94 -13.97
N TYR A 703 -18.48 16.52 -12.82
CA TYR A 703 -17.56 17.22 -11.90
C TYR A 703 -17.25 16.43 -10.62
N SER A 704 -18.00 15.37 -10.30
CA SER A 704 -17.76 14.57 -9.10
C SER A 704 -16.35 13.95 -9.10
N TYR A 705 -15.68 13.95 -7.93
CA TYR A 705 -14.42 13.22 -7.78
C TYR A 705 -14.71 11.76 -7.45
N VAL A 706 -14.39 10.90 -8.41
CA VAL A 706 -14.41 9.43 -8.29
C VAL A 706 -15.70 8.85 -7.68
N LEU A 707 -16.85 9.33 -8.16
CA LEU A 707 -18.18 8.91 -7.68
C LEU A 707 -18.40 9.19 -6.19
N ASN A 708 -17.83 10.28 -5.66
CA ASN A 708 -17.88 10.67 -4.25
C ASN A 708 -17.33 9.62 -3.26
N ASN A 709 -16.43 8.73 -3.72
CA ASN A 709 -15.74 7.75 -2.87
C ASN A 709 -14.21 7.85 -2.99
N PRO A 710 -13.61 8.93 -2.45
CA PRO A 710 -12.19 9.24 -2.61
C PRO A 710 -11.24 8.28 -1.87
N LEU A 711 -11.78 7.39 -1.02
CA LEU A 711 -11.01 6.42 -0.24
C LEU A 711 -10.93 5.03 -0.89
N LYS A 712 -11.74 4.79 -1.93
CA LYS A 712 -11.80 3.54 -2.71
C LYS A 712 -11.19 3.68 -4.10
N TYR A 713 -11.26 4.87 -4.67
CA TYR A 713 -10.88 5.17 -6.04
C TYR A 713 -9.93 6.36 -6.10
N THR A 714 -9.10 6.40 -7.15
CA THR A 714 -8.25 7.56 -7.48
C THR A 714 -8.33 7.83 -8.97
N ASP A 715 -8.14 9.07 -9.41
CA ASP A 715 -8.06 9.45 -10.83
C ASP A 715 -6.65 9.95 -11.20
N PRO A 716 -5.72 9.06 -11.61
CA PRO A 716 -4.33 9.42 -11.94
C PRO A 716 -4.14 10.22 -13.24
N SER A 717 -5.25 10.56 -13.91
CA SER A 717 -5.25 11.28 -15.19
C SER A 717 -6.17 12.50 -15.19
N GLY A 718 -7.00 12.70 -14.17
CA GLY A 718 -8.09 13.68 -14.17
C GLY A 718 -9.17 13.41 -15.24
N PHE A 719 -9.32 12.16 -15.69
CA PHE A 719 -10.28 11.71 -16.72
C PHE A 719 -10.72 10.24 -16.57
N PHE A 720 -10.02 9.44 -15.76
CA PHE A 720 -10.21 7.99 -15.68
C PHE A 720 -9.81 7.47 -14.31
N TRP A 721 -10.80 7.13 -13.48
CA TRP A 721 -10.49 6.58 -12.17
C TRP A 721 -10.01 5.12 -12.26
N LYS A 722 -8.88 4.85 -11.62
CA LYS A 722 -8.41 3.48 -11.47
C LYS A 722 -9.25 2.78 -10.40
N LYS A 723 -9.99 1.76 -10.81
CA LYS A 723 -10.50 0.76 -9.88
C LYS A 723 -9.32 0.08 -9.19
N VAL A 724 -9.35 -0.01 -7.86
CA VAL A 724 -8.59 -1.06 -7.14
C VAL A 724 -9.15 -2.40 -7.63
N LYS A 725 -8.39 -3.08 -8.51
CA LYS A 725 -8.92 -4.14 -9.37
C LYS A 725 -9.31 -5.41 -8.58
N LYS A 726 -10.56 -5.53 -8.10
CA LYS A 726 -11.18 -6.84 -7.78
C LYS A 726 -12.71 -6.90 -7.68
N ALA A 727 -13.41 -5.85 -7.21
CA ALA A 727 -14.86 -5.86 -6.93
C ALA A 727 -15.74 -6.56 -8.00
N VAL A 728 -15.62 -6.18 -9.29
CA VAL A 728 -16.46 -6.73 -10.39
C VAL A 728 -16.27 -8.25 -10.58
N LYS A 729 -15.07 -8.79 -10.31
CA LYS A 729 -14.80 -10.24 -10.40
C LYS A 729 -15.29 -10.98 -9.14
N LYS A 730 -15.29 -10.30 -7.99
CA LYS A 730 -15.72 -10.82 -6.67
C LYS A 730 -17.25 -10.88 -6.58
N ALA A 731 -17.97 -9.82 -6.92
CA ALA A 731 -19.45 -9.79 -6.96
C ALA A 731 -20.03 -10.88 -7.88
N ARG A 732 -19.46 -11.03 -9.09
CA ARG A 732 -19.87 -12.05 -10.06
C ARG A 732 -19.54 -13.49 -9.61
N LYS A 733 -18.58 -13.67 -8.70
CA LYS A 733 -18.22 -14.96 -8.07
C LYS A 733 -19.06 -15.24 -6.82
N ALA A 734 -19.36 -14.23 -6.00
CA ALA A 734 -20.23 -14.34 -4.83
C ALA A 734 -21.67 -14.71 -5.22
N VAL A 735 -22.25 -14.04 -6.22
CA VAL A 735 -23.59 -14.37 -6.76
C VAL A 735 -23.60 -15.79 -7.36
N LYS A 736 -22.55 -16.20 -8.08
CA LYS A 736 -22.43 -17.59 -8.61
C LYS A 736 -22.19 -18.65 -7.53
N ALA A 737 -21.55 -18.31 -6.41
CA ALA A 737 -21.34 -19.22 -5.28
C ALA A 737 -22.61 -19.39 -4.46
N ALA A 738 -23.32 -18.31 -4.16
CA ALA A 738 -24.62 -18.33 -3.48
C ALA A 738 -25.67 -19.17 -4.23
N PHE A 739 -25.61 -19.20 -5.57
CA PHE A 739 -26.53 -19.98 -6.40
C PHE A 739 -26.14 -21.46 -6.60
N ARG A 740 -24.95 -21.89 -6.15
CA ARG A 740 -24.44 -23.26 -6.39
C ARG A 740 -24.32 -24.15 -5.16
N VAL A 741 -24.55 -23.62 -3.96
CA VAL A 741 -24.43 -24.37 -2.68
C VAL A 741 -25.80 -24.42 -1.96
N ALA A 742 -26.89 -24.38 -2.72
CA ALA A 742 -28.26 -24.51 -2.22
C ALA A 742 -28.72 -25.98 -2.17
N THR A 743 -27.94 -26.85 -1.52
CA THR A 743 -28.39 -28.17 -1.04
C THR A 743 -28.23 -28.21 0.48
N ALA A 744 -29.35 -28.41 1.19
CA ALA A 744 -29.43 -28.32 2.65
C ALA A 744 -28.69 -29.51 3.32
N PRO A 745 -28.12 -29.37 4.54
CA PRO A 745 -28.79 -28.79 5.71
C PRO A 745 -27.99 -27.72 6.47
N ALA A 746 -28.26 -26.45 6.18
CA ALA A 746 -27.85 -25.30 7.01
C ALA A 746 -29.07 -24.44 7.42
N ARG A 747 -30.20 -25.10 7.75
CA ARG A 747 -31.50 -24.45 8.00
C ARG A 747 -31.76 -24.02 9.46
N GLU A 748 -30.85 -24.28 10.39
CA GLU A 748 -30.95 -23.85 11.80
C GLU A 748 -30.20 -22.55 12.08
N THR A 749 -28.95 -22.39 11.61
CA THR A 749 -28.12 -21.21 11.90
C THR A 749 -28.72 -19.89 11.38
N PHE A 750 -29.44 -19.94 10.26
CA PHE A 750 -30.06 -18.76 9.63
C PHE A 750 -31.39 -18.31 10.27
N ARG A 751 -31.94 -19.05 11.23
CA ARG A 751 -33.17 -18.65 11.94
C ARG A 751 -32.89 -17.69 13.11
N PHE A 752 -31.67 -17.69 13.65
CA PHE A 752 -31.26 -16.83 14.78
C PHE A 752 -31.11 -15.36 14.34
N ILE A 753 -30.38 -15.11 13.25
CA ILE A 753 -30.11 -13.76 12.70
C ILE A 753 -31.40 -13.04 12.26
N LYS A 754 -32.46 -13.79 11.91
CA LYS A 754 -33.75 -13.22 11.47
C LYS A 754 -34.72 -12.91 12.62
N LYS A 755 -34.46 -13.39 13.85
CA LYS A 755 -35.40 -13.30 15.00
C LYS A 755 -35.18 -12.08 15.92
N TYR A 756 -34.00 -11.45 15.90
CA TYR A 756 -33.68 -10.27 16.71
C TYR A 756 -33.45 -9.02 15.86
N LYS A 757 -34.47 -8.61 15.10
CA LYS A 757 -34.53 -7.29 14.49
C LYS A 757 -35.06 -6.28 15.52
N ARG A 758 -34.22 -5.29 15.85
CA ARG A 758 -34.41 -4.20 16.86
C ARG A 758 -34.04 -4.64 18.28
N GLU A 759 -33.43 -3.70 19.01
CA GLU A 759 -32.94 -3.79 20.40
C GLU A 759 -31.71 -4.68 20.68
N ILE A 760 -30.59 -4.40 20.02
CA ILE A 760 -29.27 -4.38 20.70
C ILE A 760 -28.52 -3.12 20.26
N ILE A 761 -28.47 -2.12 21.14
CA ILE A 761 -27.46 -1.05 21.13
C ILE A 761 -26.32 -1.50 22.06
N ALA A 762 -25.08 -1.25 21.66
CA ALA A 762 -23.85 -1.45 22.45
C ALA A 762 -23.51 -2.89 22.90
N ILE A 763 -22.89 -3.66 22.01
CA ILE A 763 -21.79 -4.59 22.38
C ILE A 763 -20.62 -4.33 21.43
N GLY A 764 -19.50 -3.84 21.96
CA GLY A 764 -18.25 -3.72 21.20
C GLY A 764 -17.59 -5.09 21.04
N ILE A 765 -17.26 -5.48 19.80
CA ILE A 765 -16.55 -6.73 19.53
C ILE A 765 -15.08 -6.46 19.23
N VAL A 766 -14.25 -7.17 19.98
CA VAL A 766 -12.79 -7.14 20.07
C VAL A 766 -12.10 -7.25 18.70
N VAL A 767 -11.09 -6.40 18.51
CA VAL A 767 -10.10 -6.50 17.44
C VAL A 767 -9.20 -7.72 17.66
N GLY A 768 -9.26 -8.69 16.76
CA GLY A 768 -8.33 -9.82 16.69
C GLY A 768 -6.98 -9.43 16.07
N ALA A 769 -6.20 -8.59 16.75
CA ALA A 769 -4.80 -8.31 16.42
C ALA A 769 -4.01 -8.12 17.72
N TRP A 770 -3.45 -9.20 18.24
CA TRP A 770 -2.56 -9.17 19.40
C TRP A 770 -1.31 -8.35 19.08
N TYR A 771 -1.12 -7.22 19.75
CA TYR A 771 0.12 -6.85 20.46
C TYR A 771 -0.06 -5.51 21.20
N ALA A 772 -0.37 -5.57 22.50
CA ALA A 772 -0.36 -4.44 23.43
C ALA A 772 -0.33 -4.93 24.88
N GLY A 773 0.81 -5.49 25.32
CA GLY A 773 0.99 -5.90 26.71
C GLY A 773 1.38 -4.74 27.62
N GLY A 774 0.56 -4.44 28.63
CA GLY A 774 1.04 -3.78 29.85
C GLY A 774 0.54 -2.36 30.16
N LEU A 775 -0.74 -2.22 30.54
CA LEU A 775 -1.17 -1.29 31.62
C LEU A 775 -2.63 -1.57 32.06
N VAL A 776 -2.88 -2.72 32.70
CA VAL A 776 -4.12 -2.97 33.44
C VAL A 776 -3.79 -3.29 34.89
N GLY A 777 -3.44 -2.23 35.63
CA GLY A 777 -3.26 -2.26 37.07
C GLY A 777 -4.06 -1.13 37.72
N ASN A 778 -5.19 -1.47 38.35
CA ASN A 778 -6.00 -0.60 39.22
C ASN A 778 -6.63 0.67 38.60
N LEU A 779 -7.73 0.53 37.84
CA LEU A 779 -8.74 1.62 37.76
C LEU A 779 -10.21 1.17 37.56
N VAL A 780 -10.62 0.00 38.06
CA VAL A 780 -12.06 -0.33 38.25
C VAL A 780 -12.25 -1.12 39.54
N LYS A 781 -12.11 -0.46 40.70
CA LYS A 781 -12.37 -1.14 41.99
C LYS A 781 -13.08 -0.31 43.07
N ASN A 782 -13.59 0.87 42.75
CA ASN A 782 -14.54 1.62 43.59
C ASN A 782 -15.32 2.66 42.77
N GLN A 783 -16.53 2.99 43.24
CA GLN A 783 -17.44 4.02 42.73
C GLN A 783 -18.11 3.79 41.36
N LEU A 784 -19.14 2.95 41.35
CA LEU A 784 -20.49 3.34 40.87
C LEU A 784 -21.50 2.26 41.30
N GLY A 785 -22.15 2.49 42.43
CA GLY A 785 -23.19 1.61 42.94
C GLY A 785 -24.59 2.08 42.53
N LYS A 786 -25.54 1.13 42.58
CA LYS A 786 -26.98 1.35 42.75
C LYS A 786 -27.73 2.12 41.64
N SER A 787 -27.98 1.44 40.52
CA SER A 787 -29.34 1.35 39.96
C SER A 787 -29.46 0.10 39.06
N LEU A 788 -30.69 -0.30 38.71
CA LEU A 788 -31.03 -1.45 37.87
C LEU A 788 -30.73 -2.84 38.46
N TRP A 789 -31.26 -3.10 39.67
CA TRP A 789 -31.75 -4.43 40.04
C TRP A 789 -33.27 -4.47 39.82
N GLY A 790 -33.77 -5.39 38.99
CA GLY A 790 -35.23 -5.51 38.78
C GLY A 790 -35.69 -6.36 37.60
N LYS A 791 -35.55 -7.70 37.71
CA LYS A 791 -36.08 -8.74 36.78
C LYS A 791 -35.37 -8.77 35.40
N SER A 792 -35.05 -9.92 34.81
CA SER A 792 -35.47 -11.30 35.07
C SER A 792 -34.29 -12.27 35.25
N ALA A 793 -34.44 -13.20 36.20
CA ALA A 793 -33.61 -14.39 36.28
C ALA A 793 -34.43 -15.59 35.77
N SER A 794 -33.95 -16.29 34.72
CA SER A 794 -34.34 -17.68 34.40
C SER A 794 -33.62 -18.21 33.15
N LEU A 795 -32.33 -18.57 33.25
CA LEU A 795 -31.76 -19.70 32.50
C LEU A 795 -30.39 -20.16 33.06
N LEU A 796 -30.34 -20.53 34.35
CA LEU A 796 -29.23 -21.29 34.94
C LEU A 796 -29.79 -22.43 35.79
N ALA A 797 -30.10 -23.54 35.13
CA ALA A 797 -30.17 -24.92 35.63
C ALA A 797 -30.95 -25.75 34.61
N ASP A 798 -30.26 -26.45 33.70
CA ASP A 798 -30.37 -27.91 33.60
C ASP A 798 -29.50 -28.52 32.47
N ILE A 799 -29.19 -29.82 32.65
CA ILE A 799 -28.46 -30.71 31.75
C ILE A 799 -26.95 -30.43 31.63
N ALA A 800 -26.22 -30.89 32.65
CA ALA A 800 -24.90 -31.47 32.45
C ALA A 800 -25.05 -32.94 31.97
N VAL A 801 -24.91 -33.19 30.66
CA VAL A 801 -24.64 -34.55 30.10
C VAL A 801 -23.80 -34.42 28.82
N GLY A 802 -22.72 -35.21 28.71
CA GLY A 802 -22.16 -35.62 27.41
C GLY A 802 -20.89 -34.93 26.92
N ASN A 803 -19.73 -35.44 27.33
CA ASN A 803 -18.44 -35.16 26.67
C ASN A 803 -18.44 -35.69 25.22
N ARG A 804 -18.13 -34.84 24.23
CA ARG A 804 -17.38 -35.23 23.02
C ARG A 804 -16.81 -34.03 22.25
N ILE A 805 -15.73 -33.45 22.78
CA ILE A 805 -14.80 -32.66 21.97
C ILE A 805 -13.89 -33.66 21.25
N THR A 806 -14.14 -33.90 19.96
CA THR A 806 -13.19 -34.61 19.08
C THR A 806 -12.43 -33.58 18.26
N ALA A 807 -11.11 -33.57 18.40
CA ALA A 807 -10.23 -32.65 17.71
C ALA A 807 -10.22 -32.89 16.19
N THR A 808 -10.57 -31.85 15.43
CA THR A 808 -10.25 -31.73 13.99
C THR A 808 -10.28 -30.24 13.65
N GLY A 809 -9.12 -29.63 13.40
CA GLY A 809 -9.05 -28.19 13.06
C GLY A 809 -7.82 -27.40 13.50
N PHE A 810 -6.73 -28.02 13.97
CA PHE A 810 -5.48 -27.30 14.27
C PHE A 810 -4.23 -28.15 14.04
N THR A 811 -3.77 -28.23 12.79
CA THR A 811 -2.41 -28.65 12.42
C THR A 811 -2.14 -28.28 10.95
N TYR A 812 -1.29 -27.28 10.70
CA TYR A 812 -0.34 -27.22 9.56
C TYR A 812 0.41 -25.88 9.56
N MET A 813 1.60 -25.86 10.19
CA MET A 813 2.85 -25.24 9.71
C MET A 813 3.87 -25.09 10.85
N GLN A 814 4.75 -26.07 11.01
CA GLN A 814 6.11 -25.89 11.56
C GLN A 814 6.97 -27.13 11.29
N THR A 815 8.29 -26.93 11.30
CA THR A 815 9.37 -27.87 10.92
C THR A 815 9.47 -28.16 9.41
N GLY A 816 10.71 -28.20 8.90
CA GLY A 816 10.98 -28.10 7.45
C GLY A 816 11.76 -29.26 6.85
N SER A 817 11.55 -29.50 5.55
CA SER A 817 12.52 -30.05 4.59
C SER A 817 11.83 -30.11 3.22
N PHE A 818 12.20 -29.25 2.28
CA PHE A 818 11.44 -29.04 1.03
C PHE A 818 11.85 -29.97 -0.14
N SER A 819 12.76 -30.95 0.05
CA SER A 819 13.29 -31.76 -1.07
C SER A 819 13.07 -33.28 -0.99
N GLN A 820 12.63 -33.85 0.15
CA GLN A 820 12.42 -35.32 0.25
C GLN A 820 10.94 -35.76 0.18
N SER A 821 9.98 -34.90 0.51
CA SER A 821 8.56 -35.27 0.57
C SER A 821 7.86 -35.40 -0.80
N PHE A 822 8.48 -34.96 -1.90
CA PHE A 822 7.88 -35.03 -3.24
C PHE A 822 7.98 -36.43 -3.90
N LYS A 823 8.70 -37.40 -3.29
CA LYS A 823 8.90 -38.75 -3.84
C LYS A 823 8.15 -39.89 -3.14
N ALA A 824 7.45 -39.63 -2.03
CA ALA A 824 6.76 -40.67 -1.25
C ALA A 824 5.21 -40.56 -1.26
N GLY A 825 4.65 -39.40 -1.65
CA GLY A 825 3.21 -39.11 -1.54
C GLY A 825 2.31 -39.49 -2.72
N TYR A 826 2.83 -40.21 -3.72
CA TYR A 826 2.08 -40.56 -4.96
C TYR A 826 1.80 -42.06 -5.11
N LYS A 827 1.94 -42.86 -4.03
CA LYS A 827 1.86 -44.32 -4.08
C LYS A 827 0.99 -44.96 -2.99
N ALA A 828 -0.22 -44.43 -2.80
CA ALA A 828 -1.34 -45.12 -2.16
C ALA A 828 -2.67 -44.45 -2.53
N GLN A 829 -3.74 -45.25 -2.67
CA GLN A 829 -5.14 -44.82 -2.83
C GLN A 829 -5.54 -44.10 -4.13
N PHE A 830 -5.45 -44.83 -5.25
CA PHE A 830 -6.55 -44.92 -6.22
C PHE A 830 -6.46 -46.27 -6.95
N GLU A 831 -6.99 -47.32 -6.32
CA GLU A 831 -7.34 -48.56 -7.03
C GLU A 831 -8.79 -48.44 -7.49
N ILE A 832 -8.96 -48.15 -8.78
CA ILE A 832 -10.14 -48.55 -9.55
C ILE A 832 -9.60 -49.51 -10.61
N THR A 833 -10.17 -50.70 -10.66
CA THR A 833 -9.73 -51.80 -11.52
C THR A 833 -9.80 -51.42 -13.01
N VAL A 834 -8.73 -51.72 -13.73
CA VAL A 834 -8.62 -51.56 -15.18
C VAL A 834 -8.82 -52.91 -15.85
N GLU A 835 -9.79 -52.99 -16.76
CA GLU A 835 -9.73 -53.89 -17.91
C GLU A 835 -9.71 -53.01 -19.18
N ASP A 836 -8.80 -53.35 -20.09
CA ASP A 836 -8.62 -52.89 -21.47
C ASP A 836 -8.66 -51.38 -21.81
N ILE A 837 -7.48 -50.84 -22.17
CA ILE A 837 -7.10 -50.56 -23.57
C ILE A 837 -5.61 -50.18 -23.64
N VAL A 838 -4.88 -50.75 -24.61
CA VAL A 838 -3.44 -50.53 -24.81
C VAL A 838 -3.16 -49.42 -25.84
N VAL A 839 -2.34 -48.46 -25.43
CA VAL A 839 -1.34 -47.65 -26.16
C VAL A 839 -1.44 -47.50 -27.68
N GLY A 840 -1.48 -46.24 -28.12
CA GLY A 840 -0.87 -45.74 -29.36
C GLY A 840 -1.50 -44.40 -29.76
N ALA A 841 -0.84 -43.41 -30.34
CA ALA A 841 0.56 -43.06 -30.64
C ALA A 841 0.46 -41.73 -31.45
N ALA A 842 1.56 -40.98 -31.58
CA ALA A 842 1.80 -39.93 -32.59
C ALA A 842 0.77 -38.78 -32.81
N PHE A 843 1.25 -37.54 -32.66
CA PHE A 843 0.72 -36.39 -33.41
C PHE A 843 1.37 -36.36 -34.80
N GLY A 844 0.58 -36.27 -35.87
CA GLY A 844 1.04 -36.13 -37.26
C GLY A 844 -0.14 -36.03 -38.24
N GLU A 845 -0.18 -34.94 -38.99
CA GLU A 845 -1.26 -34.46 -39.88
C GLU A 845 -1.60 -35.36 -41.08
N LEU A 846 -2.76 -35.08 -41.71
CA LEU A 846 -3.08 -35.05 -43.16
C LEU A 846 -4.63 -35.03 -43.34
N GLU A 847 -5.29 -34.42 -44.33
CA GLU A 847 -4.89 -33.56 -45.46
C GLU A 847 -6.14 -32.82 -46.01
N GLU A 848 -5.98 -31.66 -46.67
CA GLU A 848 -6.72 -31.33 -47.91
C GLU A 848 -5.89 -30.37 -48.78
N LEU A 849 -6.00 -30.52 -50.10
CA LEU A 849 -5.02 -30.04 -51.10
C LEU A 849 -5.33 -28.67 -51.71
N ASN A 850 -4.27 -27.87 -51.95
CA ASN A 850 -3.96 -27.39 -53.31
C ASN A 850 -2.56 -26.76 -53.48
N LYS A 851 -1.77 -27.30 -54.42
CA LYS A 851 -0.82 -26.68 -55.39
C LYS A 851 -0.14 -25.34 -54.98
N GLY A 852 1.19 -25.17 -55.04
CA GLY A 852 2.29 -26.04 -55.50
C GLY A 852 3.52 -25.21 -55.97
N SER A 853 4.66 -25.86 -56.27
CA SER A 853 5.95 -25.30 -56.78
C SER A 853 6.72 -24.35 -55.82
N ARG A 854 8.06 -24.27 -55.73
CA ARG A 854 9.32 -24.98 -56.16
C ARG A 854 10.39 -24.50 -55.12
N PHE A 855 11.55 -25.10 -54.79
CA PHE A 855 12.71 -25.56 -55.58
C PHE A 855 13.73 -26.27 -54.63
N TYR A 856 14.69 -27.03 -55.18
CA TYR A 856 15.87 -27.63 -54.50
C TYR A 856 16.95 -26.54 -54.14
N GLU A 857 18.11 -26.73 -53.48
CA GLU A 857 18.97 -27.92 -53.22
C GLU A 857 20.10 -27.64 -52.17
N ASN A 858 20.69 -28.70 -51.56
CA ASN A 858 22.08 -28.92 -51.05
C ASN A 858 22.91 -27.82 -50.30
N THR A 859 23.90 -28.10 -49.43
CA THR A 859 24.87 -29.22 -49.39
C THR A 859 25.45 -29.44 -47.97
N ALA A 860 25.97 -30.64 -47.68
CA ALA A 860 26.58 -31.03 -46.40
C ALA A 860 28.13 -30.98 -46.37
N LYS A 861 28.71 -30.97 -45.14
CA LYS A 861 30.03 -31.48 -44.68
C LYS A 861 30.17 -31.14 -43.18
N GLY A 862 30.64 -31.97 -42.24
CA GLY A 862 31.15 -33.35 -42.30
C GLY A 862 32.56 -33.46 -41.66
N VAL A 863 32.75 -34.44 -40.75
CA VAL A 863 34.01 -34.89 -40.07
C VAL A 863 34.50 -34.05 -38.87
N ASP A 864 34.82 -34.58 -37.66
CA ASP A 864 34.42 -35.84 -36.97
C ASP A 864 34.74 -35.87 -35.43
N LEU A 865 34.13 -36.86 -34.75
CA LEU A 865 34.55 -37.75 -33.62
C LEU A 865 35.81 -37.42 -32.75
N GLY A 866 35.88 -37.63 -31.43
CA GLY A 866 35.04 -38.33 -30.42
C GLY A 866 35.49 -37.94 -28.98
N VAL A 867 35.41 -38.70 -27.87
CA VAL A 867 34.85 -40.03 -27.50
C VAL A 867 34.76 -40.12 -25.93
N GLU A 868 33.82 -40.93 -25.39
CA GLU A 868 33.65 -41.49 -23.99
C GLU A 868 33.84 -40.60 -22.72
N VAL A 869 32.89 -40.46 -21.76
CA VAL A 869 32.21 -41.43 -20.85
C VAL A 869 33.18 -41.98 -19.76
N THR A 870 33.00 -41.76 -18.44
CA THR A 870 32.01 -42.46 -17.58
C THR A 870 31.78 -41.77 -16.19
N ARG A 871 30.79 -42.28 -15.43
CA ARG A 871 30.35 -42.00 -14.03
C ARG A 871 31.50 -42.15 -12.99
N SER A 872 31.43 -41.71 -11.72
CA SER A 872 30.37 -41.92 -10.70
C SER A 872 30.54 -41.07 -9.44
N TRP A 873 29.50 -40.99 -8.60
CA TRP A 873 29.60 -40.59 -7.18
C TRP A 873 30.16 -41.74 -6.32
N GLY A 874 30.94 -41.41 -5.29
CA GLY A 874 31.42 -42.35 -4.25
C GLY A 874 32.51 -41.74 -3.36
N ASP A 875 32.42 -42.05 -2.05
CA ASP A 875 33.51 -42.10 -1.06
C ASP A 875 34.33 -40.85 -0.70
N ILE A 876 33.95 -40.17 0.40
CA ILE A 876 34.91 -39.56 1.35
C ILE A 876 34.49 -39.86 2.80
N ARG A 877 35.14 -40.84 3.41
CA ARG A 877 35.34 -41.00 4.87
C ARG A 877 36.72 -41.62 5.09
N GLU A 878 37.29 -41.37 6.26
CA GLU A 878 38.62 -41.79 6.73
C GLU A 878 39.86 -41.15 6.07
N ALA A 879 40.39 -40.15 6.76
CA ALA A 879 41.82 -40.11 7.08
C ALA A 879 41.98 -39.43 8.45
N ALA A 880 42.36 -40.20 9.47
CA ALA A 880 42.68 -39.70 10.80
C ALA A 880 44.09 -40.16 11.20
N GLY A 881 44.89 -39.27 11.79
CA GLY A 881 46.11 -39.66 12.50
C GLY A 881 47.33 -38.79 12.23
N LYS A 882 47.98 -38.39 13.34
CA LYS A 882 49.17 -37.51 13.46
C LYS A 882 48.84 -36.02 13.20
N GLU A 883 49.22 -35.07 14.07
CA GLU A 883 50.21 -35.12 15.16
C GLU A 883 49.61 -34.83 16.55
N ARG A 884 50.37 -35.17 17.61
CA ARG A 884 50.08 -34.87 19.01
C ARG A 884 51.36 -34.40 19.70
N ASP A 885 51.18 -33.60 20.75
CA ASP A 885 52.20 -33.13 21.72
C ASP A 885 53.21 -32.13 21.12
N SER A 886 53.34 -30.89 21.60
CA SER A 886 53.27 -30.38 22.98
C SER A 886 52.70 -28.93 22.97
N LEU A 887 52.28 -28.26 24.05
CA LEU A 887 52.75 -28.18 25.44
C LEU A 887 51.57 -27.78 26.36
N SER A 888 51.59 -28.24 27.62
CA SER A 888 50.53 -27.94 28.61
C SER A 888 50.89 -26.78 29.55
N ALA A 889 50.01 -25.78 29.70
CA ALA A 889 49.95 -24.95 30.90
C ALA A 889 48.52 -24.40 31.11
N ARG A 890 48.05 -24.43 32.36
CA ARG A 890 46.70 -24.01 32.78
C ARG A 890 46.70 -22.52 33.12
N HIS A 891 45.64 -21.76 32.79
CA HIS A 891 45.12 -20.70 33.67
C HIS A 891 43.63 -20.41 33.37
N ALA A 892 42.91 -19.92 34.37
CA ALA A 892 41.44 -19.94 34.41
C ALA A 892 40.75 -18.86 33.55
N LEU A 893 39.68 -19.23 32.84
CA LEU A 893 38.78 -18.31 32.15
C LEU A 893 37.62 -17.87 33.04
N SER A 894 37.86 -16.88 33.91
CA SER A 894 36.81 -16.16 34.65
C SER A 894 36.65 -14.72 34.13
N ALA A 895 36.08 -14.55 32.93
CA ALA A 895 36.00 -13.22 32.28
C ALA A 895 34.82 -13.01 31.29
N SER A 896 33.61 -13.50 31.57
CA SER A 896 32.43 -13.21 30.71
C SER A 896 31.67 -11.91 31.08
N ALA A 897 31.96 -11.30 32.23
CA ALA A 897 31.26 -10.10 32.71
C ALA A 897 31.83 -8.77 32.18
N THR A 898 33.12 -8.72 31.80
CA THR A 898 33.82 -7.47 31.49
C THR A 898 33.51 -6.93 30.09
N ASN A 899 33.41 -7.82 29.08
CA ASN A 899 33.15 -7.41 27.69
C ASN A 899 31.77 -6.74 27.49
N ARG A 900 30.77 -7.06 28.33
CA ARG A 900 29.44 -6.41 28.31
C ARG A 900 29.46 -4.93 28.70
N ARG A 901 30.55 -4.43 29.32
CA ARG A 901 30.69 -3.00 29.71
C ARG A 901 31.65 -2.20 28.82
N GLN A 902 32.45 -2.85 27.98
CA GLN A 902 33.35 -2.15 27.05
C GLN A 902 32.65 -1.79 25.73
N ALA A 903 31.76 -2.65 25.21
CA ALA A 903 30.90 -2.31 24.06
C ALA A 903 30.04 -1.05 24.34
N ALA A 904 29.57 -0.88 25.57
CA ALA A 904 28.80 0.29 26.01
C ALA A 904 29.63 1.56 26.30
N ARG A 905 30.96 1.54 26.08
CA ARG A 905 31.86 2.70 26.24
C ARG A 905 32.51 3.19 24.94
N ALA A 906 32.31 2.48 23.83
CA ALA A 906 32.82 2.89 22.51
C ALA A 906 31.95 3.96 21.81
N TRP A 907 30.82 4.35 22.39
CA TRP A 907 29.84 5.30 21.82
C TRP A 907 29.81 6.68 22.51
N GLU A 908 30.85 7.03 23.29
CA GLU A 908 30.91 8.30 24.03
C GLU A 908 32.16 9.15 23.72
N LEU A 909 32.87 8.86 22.61
CA LEU A 909 34.17 9.49 22.27
C LEU A 909 34.34 9.84 20.78
N THR A 910 33.40 10.61 20.20
CA THR A 910 33.63 11.31 18.92
C THR A 910 32.85 12.62 18.81
N ALA A 911 33.12 13.55 19.72
CA ALA A 911 32.68 14.94 19.62
C ALA A 911 33.81 15.90 20.06
N GLN A 912 34.90 15.94 19.30
CA GLN A 912 35.90 17.01 19.40
C GLN A 912 35.72 17.96 18.22
N THR A 913 35.29 19.18 18.54
CA THR A 913 35.22 20.33 17.62
C THR A 913 36.61 20.84 17.23
N PRO A 914 36.84 21.29 15.99
CA PRO A 914 37.93 22.21 15.69
C PRO A 914 37.67 23.56 16.38
N ALA A 915 38.73 24.26 16.77
CA ALA A 915 38.66 25.44 17.63
C ALA A 915 38.95 26.76 16.91
N HIS A 916 38.60 27.87 17.60
CA HIS A 916 39.05 29.26 17.38
C HIS A 916 38.38 30.05 16.23
N ALA A 917 38.00 31.33 16.39
CA ALA A 917 38.07 32.22 17.57
C ALA A 917 37.12 33.43 17.49
N GLY A 918 36.84 34.04 18.65
CA GLY A 918 36.65 35.50 18.77
C GLY A 918 35.32 36.01 19.35
N GLY A 919 35.35 36.75 20.47
CA GLY A 919 34.44 37.90 20.64
C GLY A 919 33.55 38.04 21.89
N ALA A 920 34.15 38.19 23.08
CA ALA A 920 33.75 39.18 24.12
C ALA A 920 32.35 39.22 24.80
N MET A 921 32.40 39.02 26.13
CA MET A 921 31.74 39.79 27.23
C MET A 921 30.23 39.68 27.56
N ALA A 922 29.96 39.13 28.76
CA ALA A 922 29.22 39.68 29.94
C ALA A 922 27.84 40.39 29.74
N ASN A 923 26.87 40.35 30.68
CA ASN A 923 26.99 40.44 32.15
C ASN A 923 25.63 40.23 32.91
N ARG A 924 25.67 40.15 34.27
CA ARG A 924 24.59 40.31 35.30
C ARG A 924 23.55 39.17 35.50
N ARG A 925 23.44 38.51 36.68
CA ARG A 925 22.88 38.93 38.02
C ARG A 925 21.36 39.23 37.98
N TRP A 926 20.47 38.75 38.88
CA TRP A 926 20.51 38.67 40.37
C TRP A 926 19.31 37.86 41.00
N PHE A 927 19.48 37.25 42.21
CA PHE A 927 18.58 36.95 43.39
C PHE A 927 17.03 36.73 43.26
N GLY A 928 16.31 36.00 44.17
CA GLY A 928 16.64 35.21 45.38
C GLY A 928 15.42 34.86 46.31
N HIS A 929 15.56 33.86 47.21
CA HIS A 929 14.68 33.44 48.35
C HIS A 929 13.20 33.00 48.13
N GLY A 930 12.58 32.08 48.92
CA GLY A 930 13.07 31.16 49.97
C GLY A 930 11.95 30.43 50.79
N ALA A 931 12.29 29.31 51.48
CA ALA A 931 11.53 28.57 52.55
C ALA A 931 10.22 27.81 52.15
N ARG A 932 9.78 26.67 52.76
CA ARG A 932 10.29 25.83 53.89
C ARG A 932 9.66 24.40 53.88
N ASN A 933 10.29 23.46 54.62
CA ASN A 933 9.78 22.19 55.22
C ASN A 933 9.59 20.87 54.42
N ARG A 934 10.66 20.05 54.46
CA ARG A 934 10.76 18.69 55.07
C ARG A 934 9.53 17.75 55.04
N ASN A 935 9.57 16.74 54.16
CA ASN A 935 9.74 15.31 54.54
C ASN A 935 9.71 14.38 53.30
N ASN A 936 10.84 13.74 52.97
CA ASN A 936 10.93 12.36 52.43
C ASN A 936 12.36 12.02 51.95
N ALA A 937 13.24 11.70 52.90
CA ALA A 937 14.53 11.06 52.61
C ALA A 937 14.33 9.58 52.22
N ARG A 938 13.74 9.32 51.03
CA ARG A 938 13.68 7.98 50.37
C ARG A 938 13.24 7.99 48.89
N ARG A 939 13.33 9.13 48.17
CA ARG A 939 12.93 9.26 46.75
C ARG A 939 13.91 10.05 45.88
N PHE A 940 15.22 9.75 45.97
CA PHE A 940 16.24 10.45 45.17
C PHE A 940 17.34 9.53 44.61
N GLN A 941 16.96 8.47 43.88
CA GLN A 941 17.91 7.73 43.03
C GLN A 941 17.31 6.91 41.85
N ARG A 942 16.17 7.32 41.27
CA ARG A 942 15.64 6.67 40.04
C ARG A 942 14.75 7.57 39.17
N ALA A 943 15.20 8.80 38.95
CA ALA A 943 14.61 9.74 37.98
C ALA A 943 15.73 10.42 37.18
N LEU A 944 16.32 9.69 36.23
CA LEU A 944 17.26 10.21 35.21
C LEU A 944 17.50 9.16 34.11
N ARG A 945 16.56 9.06 33.17
CA ARG A 945 16.75 8.75 31.73
C ARG A 945 15.39 8.72 31.03
N VAL A 946 14.96 9.92 30.63
CA VAL A 946 14.17 10.14 29.41
C VAL A 946 15.16 10.72 28.38
N SER A 947 14.82 10.59 27.09
CA SER A 947 15.55 11.05 25.90
C SER A 947 16.53 10.05 25.28
N TYR A 948 16.38 9.88 23.96
CA TYR A 948 17.08 8.98 23.03
C TYR A 948 16.79 7.48 23.19
N PHE A 949 15.83 6.98 22.42
CA PHE A 949 16.08 6.33 21.12
C PHE A 949 14.93 6.64 20.15
#